data_AF-A0A7X7MNR2-F1
#
_entry.id   AF-A0A7X7MNR2-F1
#
_cell.length_a   1.000
_cell.length_b   1.000
_cell.length_c   1.000
_cell.angle_alpha   90.00
_cell.angle_beta   90.00
_cell.angle_gamma   90.00
#
_symmetry.space_group_name_H-M   'P 1'
#
loop_
_entity.id
_entity.type
_entity.pdbx_description
1 polymer ?
#
loop_
_entity_poly.entity_id
_entity_poly.type
_entity_poly.pdbx_seq_one_letter_code
_entity_poly.pdbx_strand_id
1 'polypeptide(L)'
;MGYSASFHSRVLGLCVAGAASAAWSQTLQPVPQADAEQLAERISAWDAARQARPRRVLVFWRCEGFVHGKALEYGNETLTRAGKAFAADLSNDYAVFAPENLAKYDAVVLNNTTALDTREHPFIEPALIGYVQSGKGLAVIHAGADNFYKAERAAEMVGGRFWGHPWGSGGTWAFKLDEPGHPLNRAFGGKGIAFGDEIYQQQSPFYNRAKLRVLVSLDLSDAATAAANGQRRDDKDYAVSWIRPYGKGRVFYTSFGHDQRAFLDKAVVAHILDGIQYAIGDLKADDAPAGLSEADLARVRDASEASANEAFAFLQDIAAHTFHARTEAANRAKLEALLKDTATSAHGKRVILRVMLSMGAPADLAPVAACLTPPETRDWAAALLAGTPGKAAAQSLARALQSPDSALRVTVLNALAIRRDAAAVAPLAADRDPAVVAAALAALGRIGDEEALKTLVKPASAAQEPVRLRALAACLGTLSDQGQARAAVRAAKPFFTEPSHPDAVRAAAARVLLLADNRFFEFGMKDTSPLVRQTVIRAADDVPVNVLADALKTAAPSEQAMLAAKLASRGDAASADAVAALLASEQEAVAVAALQALTRLGAGRHVPAIAALIEREGAVGRSAAETLQDMRA
;
A
#
# COMPACT_ATOMS: atom_id res chain seq x y z
N MET A 1 8.06 36.64 -28.02
CA MET A 1 7.45 37.98 -27.82
C MET A 1 6.00 37.72 -27.42
N GLY A 2 5.53 37.80 -26.18
CA GLY A 2 5.94 38.61 -25.04
C GLY A 2 4.72 39.42 -24.64
N TYR A 3 3.84 38.90 -23.78
CA TYR A 3 2.84 39.69 -23.05
C TYR A 3 2.57 39.06 -21.69
N SER A 4 3.14 39.70 -20.68
CA SER A 4 2.82 39.59 -19.25
C SER A 4 1.66 40.54 -18.96
N ALA A 5 0.64 40.08 -18.23
CA ALA A 5 -0.31 40.94 -17.55
C ALA A 5 -0.63 40.35 -16.17
N SER A 6 -0.18 41.07 -15.16
CA SER A 6 -0.25 40.78 -13.74
C SER A 6 -1.66 41.06 -13.19
N PHE A 7 -2.25 40.08 -12.51
CA PHE A 7 -3.41 40.29 -11.65
C PHE A 7 -2.93 40.66 -10.24
N HIS A 8 -3.08 41.93 -9.89
CA HIS A 8 -2.97 42.40 -8.51
C HIS A 8 -4.28 42.09 -7.77
N SER A 9 -4.25 41.13 -6.85
CA SER A 9 -5.28 41.00 -5.81
C SER A 9 -4.65 41.40 -4.48
N ARG A 10 -5.22 42.45 -3.87
CA ARG A 10 -4.77 43.04 -2.61
C ARG A 10 -4.95 42.02 -1.48
N VAL A 11 -3.85 41.43 -1.03
CA VAL A 11 -3.77 40.76 0.28
C VAL A 11 -3.53 41.85 1.31
N LEU A 12 -4.55 42.17 2.11
CA LEU A 12 -4.36 42.93 3.33
C LEU A 12 -3.73 41.98 4.36
N GLY A 13 -2.42 42.07 4.52
CA GLY A 13 -1.72 41.44 5.63
C GLY A 13 -2.06 42.16 6.92
N LEU A 14 -2.61 41.43 7.89
CA LEU A 14 -2.53 41.81 9.30
C LEU A 14 -1.63 40.83 10.03
N CYS A 15 -0.73 41.40 10.81
CA CYS A 15 0.42 40.81 11.44
C CYS A 15 0.10 39.58 12.30
N VAL A 16 0.89 38.52 12.11
CA VAL A 16 1.04 37.40 13.03
C VAL A 16 1.83 37.90 14.24
N ALA A 17 1.12 38.24 15.33
CA ALA A 17 1.70 38.22 16.65
C ALA A 17 1.50 36.81 17.21
N GLY A 18 2.60 36.13 17.55
CA GLY A 18 2.58 34.80 18.13
C GLY A 18 1.76 34.77 19.41
N ALA A 19 0.63 34.06 19.36
CA ALA A 19 -0.10 33.65 20.54
C ALA A 19 0.45 32.29 20.98
N ALA A 20 1.11 32.26 22.14
CA ALA A 20 1.25 31.04 22.90
C ALA A 20 -0.15 30.43 23.09
N SER A 21 -0.26 29.12 22.86
CA SER A 21 -1.49 28.34 22.97
C SER A 21 -2.06 28.43 24.38
N ALA A 22 -3.02 29.35 24.59
CA ALA A 22 -3.89 29.31 25.74
C ALA A 22 -4.78 28.07 25.62
N ALA A 23 -4.55 27.07 26.48
CA ALA A 23 -5.48 25.97 26.66
C ALA A 23 -6.82 26.55 27.12
N TRP A 24 -7.81 26.57 26.24
CA TRP A 24 -9.17 26.92 26.60
C TRP A 24 -9.68 25.84 27.56
N SER A 25 -9.93 26.18 28.82
CA SER A 25 -10.53 25.24 29.76
C SER A 25 -11.94 24.89 29.28
N GLN A 26 -12.15 23.66 28.80
CA GLN A 26 -13.45 23.14 28.36
C GLN A 26 -14.27 22.71 29.57
N THR A 27 -14.72 23.68 30.36
CA THR A 27 -15.50 23.43 31.57
C THR A 27 -16.94 23.11 31.23
N LEU A 28 -17.35 21.87 31.46
CA LEU A 28 -18.72 21.40 31.30
C LEU A 28 -19.57 21.74 32.54
N GLN A 29 -20.86 22.03 32.34
CA GLN A 29 -21.81 22.20 33.44
C GLN A 29 -22.45 20.87 33.82
N PRO A 30 -22.85 20.68 35.09
CA PRO A 30 -23.64 19.51 35.46
C PRO A 30 -25.00 19.53 34.74
N VAL A 31 -25.49 18.34 34.37
CA VAL A 31 -26.86 18.17 33.87
C VAL A 31 -27.84 18.57 34.97
N PRO A 32 -28.88 19.39 34.69
CA PRO A 32 -29.89 19.74 35.68
C PRO A 32 -30.52 18.50 36.31
N GLN A 33 -30.80 18.55 37.62
CA GLN A 33 -31.28 17.39 38.38
C GLN A 33 -32.52 16.72 37.76
N ALA A 34 -33.49 17.51 37.30
CA ALA A 34 -34.71 16.99 36.67
C ALA A 34 -34.41 16.20 35.39
N ASP A 35 -33.48 16.69 34.57
CA ASP A 35 -33.06 16.01 33.36
C ASP A 35 -32.20 14.78 33.68
N ALA A 36 -31.35 14.85 34.72
CA ALA A 36 -30.56 13.72 35.18
C ALA A 36 -31.43 12.54 35.70
N GLU A 37 -32.55 12.85 36.35
CA GLU A 37 -33.57 11.86 36.75
C GLU A 37 -34.26 11.25 35.53
N GLN A 38 -34.59 12.08 34.53
CA GLN A 38 -35.16 11.59 33.28
C GLN A 38 -34.18 10.67 32.54
N LEU A 39 -32.90 11.03 32.43
CA LEU A 39 -31.86 10.16 31.86
C LEU A 39 -31.78 8.83 32.62
N ALA A 40 -31.82 8.86 33.96
CA ALA A 40 -31.79 7.66 34.78
C ALA A 40 -32.98 6.73 34.48
N GLU A 41 -34.19 7.28 34.33
CA GLU A 41 -35.40 6.53 33.96
C GLU A 41 -35.24 5.87 32.58
N ARG A 42 -34.78 6.63 31.57
CA ARG A 42 -34.57 6.11 30.21
C ARG A 42 -33.54 4.99 30.18
N ILE A 43 -32.40 5.18 30.86
CA ILE A 43 -31.33 4.19 30.93
C ILE A 43 -31.79 2.96 31.71
N SER A 44 -32.55 3.12 32.80
CA SER A 44 -33.13 2.00 33.54
C SER A 44 -34.04 1.16 32.66
N ALA A 45 -34.91 1.80 31.88
CA ALA A 45 -35.87 1.15 30.97
C ALA A 45 -35.26 0.56 29.68
N TRP A 46 -34.04 0.95 29.30
CA TRP A 46 -33.36 0.44 28.11
C TRP A 46 -33.04 -1.07 28.23
N ASP A 47 -33.35 -1.87 27.21
CA ASP A 47 -33.04 -3.31 27.21
C ASP A 47 -31.60 -3.57 26.72
N ALA A 48 -30.65 -3.45 27.65
CA ALA A 48 -29.23 -3.64 27.36
C ALA A 48 -28.92 -5.09 26.99
N ALA A 49 -28.14 -5.29 25.93
CA ALA A 49 -27.59 -6.59 25.60
C ALA A 49 -26.74 -7.13 26.76
N ARG A 50 -26.79 -8.44 26.97
CA ARG A 50 -26.05 -9.10 28.05
C ARG A 50 -24.54 -8.96 27.82
N GLN A 51 -23.83 -8.50 28.84
CA GLN A 51 -22.37 -8.46 28.84
C GLN A 51 -21.79 -9.87 28.80
N ALA A 52 -20.82 -10.12 27.92
CA ALA A 52 -20.05 -11.37 27.95
C ALA A 52 -19.06 -11.43 29.13
N ARG A 53 -18.58 -10.25 29.56
CA ARG A 53 -17.65 -10.02 30.68
C ARG A 53 -17.77 -8.55 31.11
N PRO A 54 -17.26 -8.14 32.29
CA PRO A 54 -17.22 -6.72 32.64
C PRO A 54 -16.57 -5.88 31.52
N ARG A 55 -17.29 -4.85 31.07
CA ARG A 55 -16.89 -3.97 29.97
C ARG A 55 -16.45 -2.61 30.48
N ARG A 56 -15.45 -2.04 29.82
CA ARG A 56 -14.97 -0.68 30.09
C ARG A 56 -14.84 0.10 28.79
N VAL A 57 -15.31 1.35 28.77
CA VAL A 57 -15.20 2.24 27.62
C VAL A 57 -14.50 3.54 28.00
N LEU A 58 -13.70 4.06 27.07
CA LEU A 58 -13.14 5.39 27.17
C LEU A 58 -14.08 6.36 26.45
N VAL A 59 -14.63 7.33 27.17
CA VAL A 59 -15.41 8.43 26.58
C VAL A 59 -14.50 9.63 26.43
N PHE A 60 -14.09 9.88 25.20
CA PHE A 60 -13.23 11.00 24.84
C PHE A 60 -14.07 12.15 24.29
N TRP A 61 -13.88 13.36 24.82
CA TRP A 61 -14.79 14.49 24.58
C TRP A 61 -14.08 15.84 24.28
N ARG A 62 -12.77 15.81 23.96
CA ARG A 62 -12.00 17.02 23.63
C ARG A 62 -12.46 17.63 22.30
N CYS A 63 -12.56 18.95 22.27
CA CYS A 63 -12.85 19.73 21.06
C CYS A 63 -11.72 20.72 20.77
N GLU A 64 -11.20 20.78 19.55
CA GLU A 64 -10.34 21.88 19.10
C GLU A 64 -11.10 22.85 18.17
N GLY A 65 -12.32 22.46 17.78
CA GLY A 65 -13.27 23.26 17.00
C GLY A 65 -14.45 23.73 17.85
N PHE A 66 -15.66 23.63 17.29
CA PHE A 66 -16.89 24.00 18.01
C PHE A 66 -17.14 23.08 19.22
N VAL A 67 -17.54 23.68 20.33
CA VAL A 67 -17.81 22.96 21.59
C VAL A 67 -19.33 22.78 21.75
N HIS A 68 -19.80 21.55 21.57
CA HIS A 68 -21.21 21.18 21.72
C HIS A 68 -21.57 20.99 23.20
N GLY A 69 -21.52 22.07 24.01
CA GLY A 69 -21.59 22.01 25.47
C GLY A 69 -22.69 21.10 26.01
N LYS A 70 -23.96 21.35 25.66
CA LYS A 70 -25.09 20.53 26.12
C LYS A 70 -25.01 19.07 25.66
N ALA A 71 -24.49 18.81 24.46
CA ALA A 71 -24.29 17.45 23.99
C ALA A 71 -23.21 16.70 24.79
N LEU A 72 -22.09 17.37 25.08
CA LEU A 72 -21.00 16.81 25.87
C LEU A 72 -21.46 16.50 27.30
N GLU A 73 -22.17 17.43 27.94
CA GLU A 73 -22.73 17.30 29.29
C GLU A 73 -23.67 16.10 29.39
N TYR A 74 -24.68 16.04 28.53
CA TYR A 74 -25.70 14.99 28.55
C TYR A 74 -25.16 13.65 28.07
N GLY A 75 -24.27 13.65 27.08
CA GLY A 75 -23.61 12.44 26.59
C GLY A 75 -22.71 11.82 27.65
N ASN A 76 -21.87 12.61 28.31
CA ASN A 76 -21.01 12.11 29.40
C ASN A 76 -21.83 11.55 30.56
N GLU A 77 -22.91 12.24 30.96
CA GLU A 77 -23.81 11.78 32.01
C GLU A 77 -24.53 10.46 31.63
N THR A 78 -25.06 10.40 30.40
CA THR A 78 -25.74 9.21 29.87
C THR A 78 -24.81 7.99 29.85
N LEU A 79 -23.59 8.16 29.33
CA LEU A 79 -22.63 7.08 29.21
C LEU A 79 -22.09 6.63 30.58
N THR A 80 -21.95 7.54 31.54
CA THR A 80 -21.59 7.21 32.92
C THR A 80 -22.67 6.37 33.60
N ARG A 81 -23.94 6.67 33.33
CA ARG A 81 -25.09 5.95 33.90
C ARG A 81 -25.37 4.60 33.24
N ALA A 82 -24.78 4.29 32.09
CA ALA A 82 -24.95 3.03 31.37
C ALA A 82 -24.25 1.81 32.03
N GLY A 83 -24.02 1.85 33.35
CA GLY A 83 -23.27 0.86 34.14
C GLY A 83 -23.72 -0.59 34.01
N LYS A 84 -24.99 -0.83 33.65
CA LYS A 84 -25.50 -2.19 33.36
C LYS A 84 -24.94 -2.81 32.07
N ALA A 85 -24.36 -1.99 31.18
CA ALA A 85 -23.75 -2.43 29.92
C ALA A 85 -22.22 -2.28 29.91
N PHE A 86 -21.68 -1.22 30.54
CA PHE A 86 -20.25 -0.96 30.63
C PHE A 86 -19.94 0.09 31.71
N ALA A 87 -18.73 0.06 32.26
CA ALA A 87 -18.16 1.18 33.01
C ALA A 87 -17.55 2.20 32.03
N ALA A 88 -17.77 3.50 32.28
CA ALA A 88 -17.26 4.58 31.44
C ALA A 88 -16.21 5.40 32.20
N ASP A 89 -15.05 5.61 31.57
CA ASP A 89 -14.06 6.60 32.02
C ASP A 89 -14.11 7.80 31.08
N LEU A 90 -14.23 9.01 31.64
CA LEU A 90 -14.26 10.24 30.87
C LEU A 90 -12.85 10.83 30.75
N SER A 91 -12.48 11.33 29.58
CA SER A 91 -11.23 12.10 29.41
C SER A 91 -11.29 13.09 28.25
N ASN A 92 -10.56 14.19 28.39
CA ASN A 92 -10.24 15.14 27.32
C ASN A 92 -8.71 15.32 27.17
N ASP A 93 -7.91 14.42 27.72
CA ASP A 93 -6.45 14.40 27.58
C ASP A 93 -6.03 13.41 26.50
N TYR A 94 -5.27 13.85 25.49
CA TYR A 94 -4.80 12.97 24.41
C TYR A 94 -3.90 11.83 24.88
N ALA A 95 -3.28 11.92 26.06
CA ALA A 95 -2.44 10.85 26.61
C ALA A 95 -3.17 9.50 26.75
N VAL A 96 -4.50 9.51 26.83
CA VAL A 96 -5.30 8.27 26.86
C VAL A 96 -5.21 7.43 25.59
N PHE A 97 -4.82 8.02 24.45
CA PHE A 97 -4.65 7.30 23.18
C PHE A 97 -3.33 6.54 23.08
N ALA A 98 -2.42 6.66 24.06
CA ALA A 98 -1.25 5.81 24.12
C ALA A 98 -1.68 4.32 24.17
N PRO A 99 -1.05 3.40 23.41
CA PRO A 99 -1.49 2.00 23.30
C PRO A 99 -1.72 1.28 24.64
N GLU A 100 -0.86 1.52 25.63
CA GLU A 100 -0.95 0.99 26.98
C GLU A 100 -2.17 1.49 27.76
N ASN A 101 -2.64 2.71 27.44
CA ASN A 101 -3.87 3.26 28.02
C ASN A 101 -5.09 2.73 27.29
N LEU A 102 -5.06 2.66 25.95
CA LEU A 102 -6.14 2.09 25.14
C LEU A 102 -6.41 0.63 25.48
N ALA A 103 -5.38 -0.16 25.81
CA ALA A 103 -5.51 -1.58 26.16
C ALA A 103 -6.48 -1.87 27.33
N LYS A 104 -6.75 -0.87 28.17
CA LYS A 104 -7.67 -0.95 29.32
C LYS A 104 -9.15 -1.00 28.91
N TYR A 105 -9.47 -0.64 27.66
CA TYR A 105 -10.83 -0.45 27.20
C TYR A 105 -11.24 -1.50 26.16
N ASP A 106 -12.54 -1.73 26.07
CA ASP A 106 -13.15 -2.55 25.02
C ASP A 106 -13.68 -1.71 23.85
N ALA A 107 -14.00 -0.43 24.09
CA ALA A 107 -14.33 0.54 23.06
C ALA A 107 -13.87 1.96 23.44
N VAL A 108 -13.62 2.77 22.42
CA VAL A 108 -13.49 4.23 22.54
C VAL A 108 -14.78 4.87 22.01
N VAL A 109 -15.31 5.83 22.74
CA VAL A 109 -16.44 6.67 22.33
C VAL A 109 -15.92 8.08 22.09
N LEU A 110 -15.99 8.56 20.85
CA LEU A 110 -15.77 9.96 20.52
C LEU A 110 -17.10 10.69 20.71
N ASN A 111 -17.31 11.23 21.91
CA ASN A 111 -18.52 11.97 22.25
C ASN A 111 -18.35 13.42 21.80
N ASN A 112 -18.92 13.76 20.63
CA ASN A 112 -19.02 15.14 20.15
C ASN A 112 -17.69 15.92 20.07
N THR A 113 -16.57 15.20 19.97
CA THR A 113 -15.23 15.76 19.73
C THR A 113 -15.17 16.47 18.38
N THR A 114 -14.46 17.58 18.28
CA THR A 114 -14.28 18.31 17.01
C THR A 114 -12.82 18.62 16.75
N ALA A 115 -12.41 18.58 15.48
CA ALA A 115 -11.11 19.00 14.96
C ALA A 115 -9.87 18.47 15.72
N LEU A 116 -9.89 17.23 16.25
CA LEU A 116 -8.76 16.68 17.03
C LEU A 116 -7.39 16.99 16.39
N ASP A 117 -6.48 17.50 17.20
CA ASP A 117 -5.14 17.95 16.77
C ASP A 117 -4.19 16.77 16.55
N THR A 118 -4.45 16.06 15.47
CA THR A 118 -3.62 14.95 14.98
C THR A 118 -2.30 15.41 14.38
N ARG A 119 -2.06 16.72 14.25
CA ARG A 119 -0.77 17.24 13.78
C ARG A 119 0.23 17.34 14.93
N GLU A 120 -0.17 17.95 16.04
CA GLU A 120 0.67 18.03 17.24
C GLU A 120 0.70 16.69 18.01
N HIS A 121 -0.31 15.83 17.78
CA HIS A 121 -0.38 14.48 18.35
C HIS A 121 -0.48 13.41 17.24
N PRO A 122 0.58 13.22 16.41
CA PRO A 122 0.54 12.33 15.25
C PRO A 122 0.40 10.84 15.60
N PHE A 123 0.61 10.47 16.86
CA PHE A 123 0.44 9.10 17.33
C PHE A 123 -1.04 8.66 17.40
N ILE A 124 -1.99 9.60 17.46
CA ILE A 124 -3.42 9.29 17.65
C ILE A 124 -3.98 8.45 16.50
N GLU A 125 -3.72 8.85 15.24
CA GLU A 125 -4.25 8.13 14.07
C GLU A 125 -3.79 6.66 14.03
N PRO A 126 -2.48 6.34 14.05
CA PRO A 126 -2.04 4.95 14.03
C PRO A 126 -2.45 4.17 15.29
N ALA A 127 -2.49 4.80 16.47
CA ALA A 127 -2.93 4.14 17.70
C ALA A 127 -4.40 3.73 17.66
N LEU A 128 -5.29 4.64 17.22
CA LEU A 128 -6.72 4.35 17.13
C LEU A 128 -7.02 3.30 16.04
N ILE A 129 -6.36 3.40 14.88
CA ILE A 129 -6.48 2.41 13.80
C ILE A 129 -6.03 1.03 14.29
N GLY A 130 -4.84 0.94 14.92
CA GLY A 130 -4.32 -0.32 15.44
C GLY A 130 -5.23 -0.92 16.52
N TYR A 131 -5.76 -0.07 17.41
CA TYR A 131 -6.72 -0.47 18.44
C TYR A 131 -7.97 -1.11 17.84
N VAL A 132 -8.63 -0.46 16.86
CA VAL A 132 -9.83 -1.02 16.22
C VAL A 132 -9.47 -2.28 15.43
N GLN A 133 -8.42 -2.26 14.60
CA GLN A 133 -8.00 -3.42 13.81
C GLN A 133 -7.67 -4.65 14.68
N SER A 134 -7.24 -4.45 15.92
CA SER A 134 -6.96 -5.53 16.88
C SER A 134 -8.21 -6.27 17.37
N GLY A 135 -9.40 -5.73 17.15
CA GLY A 135 -10.67 -6.33 17.57
C GLY A 135 -11.51 -5.47 18.50
N LYS A 136 -11.09 -4.23 18.79
CA LYS A 136 -11.76 -3.33 19.73
C LYS A 136 -12.76 -2.41 19.02
N GLY A 137 -13.62 -1.76 19.81
CA GLY A 137 -14.72 -0.94 19.33
C GLY A 137 -14.37 0.55 19.18
N LEU A 138 -14.97 1.20 18.19
CA LEU A 138 -15.06 2.65 18.09
C LEU A 138 -16.53 3.06 17.94
N ALA A 139 -17.00 3.96 18.79
CA ALA A 139 -18.28 4.63 18.63
C ALA A 139 -18.04 6.13 18.42
N VAL A 140 -18.72 6.71 17.44
CA VAL A 140 -18.57 8.12 17.06
C VAL A 140 -19.94 8.77 17.10
N ILE A 141 -20.09 9.76 17.98
CA ILE A 141 -21.36 10.46 18.21
C ILE A 141 -21.28 11.85 17.60
N HIS A 142 -22.24 12.14 16.73
CA HIS A 142 -22.51 13.40 16.06
C HIS A 142 -21.24 14.10 15.55
N ALA A 143 -20.70 15.03 16.33
CA ALA A 143 -19.55 15.83 15.92
C ALA A 143 -18.25 15.03 15.82
N GLY A 144 -18.17 13.80 16.33
CA GLY A 144 -16.96 12.98 16.19
C GLY A 144 -16.51 12.71 14.74
N ALA A 145 -17.37 12.89 13.73
CA ALA A 145 -16.99 12.88 12.31
C ALA A 145 -16.35 14.20 11.80
N ASP A 146 -16.38 15.26 12.61
CA ASP A 146 -15.75 16.57 12.42
C ASP A 146 -14.28 16.61 12.90
N ASN A 147 -13.61 15.46 13.01
CA ASN A 147 -12.24 15.39 13.54
C ASN A 147 -11.16 15.31 12.46
N PHE A 148 -11.28 14.33 11.57
CA PHE A 148 -10.13 13.72 10.91
C PHE A 148 -9.75 14.41 9.59
N TYR A 149 -9.63 15.74 9.61
CA TYR A 149 -9.23 16.57 8.47
C TYR A 149 -7.77 16.39 8.05
N LYS A 150 -6.92 15.95 8.98
CA LYS A 150 -5.49 15.71 8.78
C LYS A 150 -5.10 14.25 9.02
N ALA A 151 -6.08 13.37 9.18
CA ALA A 151 -5.93 11.95 9.50
C ALA A 151 -6.92 11.12 8.67
N GLU A 152 -6.74 11.11 7.35
CA GLU A 152 -7.73 10.54 6.42
C GLU A 152 -7.97 9.04 6.62
N ARG A 153 -7.01 8.29 7.17
CA ARG A 153 -7.22 6.86 7.46
C ARG A 153 -8.16 6.68 8.65
N ALA A 154 -8.14 7.60 9.62
CA ALA A 154 -9.12 7.62 10.69
C ALA A 154 -10.51 8.04 10.17
N ALA A 155 -10.60 9.01 9.26
CA ALA A 155 -11.87 9.36 8.59
C ALA A 155 -12.47 8.16 7.83
N GLU A 156 -11.63 7.41 7.10
CA GLU A 156 -12.03 6.19 6.41
C GLU A 156 -12.52 5.11 7.39
N MET A 157 -11.84 4.93 8.52
CA MET A 157 -12.27 4.00 9.57
C MET A 157 -13.64 4.36 10.15
N VAL A 158 -13.95 5.66 10.34
CA VAL A 158 -15.29 6.10 10.74
C VAL A 158 -16.32 5.80 9.63
N GLY A 159 -15.90 5.86 8.37
CA GLY A 159 -16.80 5.74 7.22
C GLY A 159 -17.50 7.06 6.87
N GLY A 160 -16.96 8.18 7.32
CA GLY A 160 -17.52 9.50 7.10
C GLY A 160 -16.61 10.61 7.62
N ARG A 161 -16.65 11.76 6.96
CA ARG A 161 -16.03 13.01 7.39
C ARG A 161 -17.00 14.14 7.14
N PHE A 162 -17.16 15.03 8.11
CA PHE A 162 -18.08 16.16 8.04
C PHE A 162 -17.96 16.97 6.73
N TRP A 163 -19.11 17.31 6.14
CA TRP A 163 -19.22 18.15 4.95
C TRP A 163 -20.31 19.22 5.05
N GLY A 164 -20.68 19.62 6.26
CA GLY A 164 -21.75 20.58 6.53
C GLY A 164 -22.95 19.95 7.21
N HIS A 165 -23.87 20.81 7.65
CA HIS A 165 -25.06 20.44 8.42
C HIS A 165 -26.33 21.15 7.87
N PRO A 166 -26.86 20.74 6.70
CA PRO A 166 -28.04 21.37 6.09
C PRO A 166 -29.28 21.36 7.00
N TRP A 167 -29.38 20.33 7.84
CA TRP A 167 -30.48 20.11 8.78
C TRP A 167 -30.03 20.59 10.16
N GLY A 168 -30.25 21.86 10.47
CA GLY A 168 -29.76 22.49 11.69
C GLY A 168 -30.56 22.16 12.95
N SER A 169 -29.98 22.48 14.11
CA SER A 169 -30.57 22.19 15.44
C SER A 169 -31.95 22.81 15.70
N GLY A 170 -32.35 23.87 15.00
CA GLY A 170 -33.66 24.51 15.20
C GLY A 170 -34.86 23.77 14.56
N GLY A 171 -34.62 22.76 13.73
CA GLY A 171 -35.69 22.09 12.96
C GLY A 171 -36.15 20.75 13.55
N THR A 172 -37.15 20.16 12.87
CA THR A 172 -37.56 18.76 13.03
C THR A 172 -37.48 18.11 11.68
N TRP A 173 -36.79 16.97 11.60
CA TRP A 173 -36.44 16.30 10.36
C TRP A 173 -37.04 14.90 10.34
N ALA A 174 -37.42 14.44 9.16
CA ALA A 174 -37.91 13.09 8.96
C ALA A 174 -36.76 12.11 8.73
N PHE A 175 -36.83 10.96 9.39
CA PHE A 175 -35.84 9.90 9.35
C PHE A 175 -36.50 8.60 8.93
N LYS A 176 -35.90 7.89 7.97
CA LYS A 176 -36.31 6.55 7.56
C LYS A 176 -35.33 5.51 8.09
N LEU A 177 -35.86 4.31 8.37
CA LEU A 177 -35.04 3.16 8.68
C LEU A 177 -34.69 2.45 7.36
N ASP A 178 -33.41 2.42 7.00
CA ASP A 178 -32.94 1.63 5.86
C ASP A 178 -33.04 0.13 6.15
N GLU A 179 -32.93 -0.24 7.43
CA GLU A 179 -33.04 -1.62 7.90
C GLU A 179 -34.01 -1.72 9.09
N PRO A 180 -35.34 -1.68 8.89
CA PRO A 180 -36.33 -1.62 9.97
C PRO A 180 -36.28 -2.81 10.95
N GLY A 181 -35.84 -3.98 10.49
CA GLY A 181 -35.69 -5.20 11.30
C GLY A 181 -34.32 -5.36 11.95
N HIS A 182 -33.37 -4.44 11.74
CA HIS A 182 -32.03 -4.55 12.30
C HIS A 182 -32.06 -4.39 13.82
N PRO A 183 -31.28 -5.17 14.61
CA PRO A 183 -31.27 -5.06 16.06
C PRO A 183 -31.01 -3.64 16.59
N LEU A 184 -30.12 -2.90 15.93
CA LEU A 184 -29.82 -1.49 16.28
C LEU A 184 -30.97 -0.52 16.02
N ASN A 185 -31.97 -0.89 15.22
CA ASN A 185 -33.13 -0.04 14.91
C ASN A 185 -34.37 -0.39 15.74
N ARG A 186 -34.30 -1.38 16.64
CA ARG A 186 -35.46 -1.86 17.43
C ARG A 186 -36.10 -0.77 18.28
N ALA A 187 -35.30 0.20 18.74
CA ALA A 187 -35.77 1.32 19.55
C ALA A 187 -36.81 2.20 18.82
N PHE A 188 -36.80 2.19 17.49
CA PHE A 188 -37.73 2.96 16.65
C PHE A 188 -39.00 2.18 16.28
N GLY A 189 -39.17 0.94 16.77
CA GLY A 189 -40.39 0.15 16.54
C GLY A 189 -40.69 -0.17 15.07
N GLY A 190 -39.66 -0.22 14.23
CA GLY A 190 -39.77 -0.55 12.80
C GLY A 190 -40.35 0.58 11.92
N LYS A 191 -40.48 1.80 12.44
CA LYS A 191 -40.99 2.95 11.70
C LYS A 191 -39.98 4.09 11.70
N GLY A 192 -40.03 4.92 10.66
CA GLY A 192 -39.34 6.21 10.66
C GLY A 192 -39.84 7.12 11.77
N ILE A 193 -39.04 8.14 12.11
CA ILE A 193 -39.35 9.12 13.16
C ILE A 193 -39.22 10.54 12.62
N ALA A 194 -39.93 11.48 13.24
CA ALA A 194 -39.66 12.90 13.08
C ALA A 194 -38.99 13.39 14.38
N PHE A 195 -37.78 13.92 14.28
CA PHE A 195 -36.97 14.26 15.44
C PHE A 195 -36.19 15.56 15.24
N GLY A 196 -36.01 16.33 16.32
CA GLY A 196 -35.27 17.59 16.29
C GLY A 196 -33.83 17.39 16.72
N ASP A 197 -32.90 17.51 15.76
CA ASP A 197 -31.46 17.40 15.94
C ASP A 197 -30.73 18.21 14.86
N GLU A 198 -29.40 18.25 14.92
CA GLU A 198 -28.57 18.67 13.79
C GLU A 198 -27.96 17.46 13.09
N ILE A 199 -28.06 17.40 11.75
CA ILE A 199 -27.61 16.24 10.97
C ILE A 199 -26.52 16.63 9.97
N TYR A 200 -25.43 15.85 9.99
CA TYR A 200 -24.26 16.04 9.16
C TYR A 200 -24.36 15.29 7.84
N GLN A 201 -24.01 15.96 6.74
CA GLN A 201 -23.70 15.29 5.48
C GLN A 201 -22.22 14.94 5.41
N GLN A 202 -21.88 13.84 4.74
CA GLN A 202 -20.53 13.26 4.76
C GLN A 202 -19.83 13.36 3.40
N GLN A 203 -18.50 13.54 3.45
CA GLN A 203 -17.63 13.62 2.28
C GLN A 203 -17.38 12.24 1.66
N SER A 204 -17.43 12.17 0.33
CA SER A 204 -16.81 11.09 -0.44
C SER A 204 -15.28 11.33 -0.53
N PRO A 205 -14.44 10.28 -0.60
CA PRO A 205 -14.80 8.86 -0.72
C PRO A 205 -15.07 8.16 0.63
N PHE A 206 -14.83 8.80 1.78
CA PHE A 206 -14.96 8.16 3.10
C PHE A 206 -16.34 7.56 3.34
N TYR A 207 -17.38 8.35 3.06
CA TYR A 207 -18.75 7.86 3.06
C TYR A 207 -19.11 7.24 1.71
N ASN A 208 -19.43 5.95 1.75
CA ASN A 208 -19.97 5.20 0.63
C ASN A 208 -20.73 3.97 1.15
N ARG A 209 -21.99 3.79 0.76
CA ARG A 209 -22.81 2.64 1.19
C ARG A 209 -22.18 1.29 0.86
N ALA A 210 -21.37 1.18 -0.20
CA ALA A 210 -20.67 -0.05 -0.52
C ALA A 210 -19.71 -0.52 0.59
N LYS A 211 -19.24 0.41 1.44
CA LYS A 211 -18.34 0.16 2.57
C LYS A 211 -19.04 0.13 3.93
N LEU A 212 -20.34 0.43 3.98
CA LEU A 212 -21.09 0.66 5.22
C LEU A 212 -22.38 -0.18 5.27
N ARG A 213 -22.83 -0.47 6.50
CA ARG A 213 -24.17 -0.95 6.78
C ARG A 213 -24.97 0.20 7.37
N VAL A 214 -25.66 0.95 6.50
CA VAL A 214 -26.50 2.10 6.89
C VAL A 214 -27.76 1.61 7.60
N LEU A 215 -28.09 2.25 8.72
CA LEU A 215 -29.21 1.88 9.58
C LEU A 215 -30.37 2.86 9.46
N VAL A 216 -30.06 4.15 9.50
CA VAL A 216 -31.00 5.27 9.44
C VAL A 216 -30.48 6.28 8.43
N SER A 217 -31.39 6.85 7.65
CA SER A 217 -31.12 7.98 6.76
C SER A 217 -32.18 9.04 6.92
N LEU A 218 -31.90 10.25 6.42
CA LEU A 218 -32.94 11.24 6.23
C LEU A 218 -33.99 10.76 5.22
N ASP A 219 -35.24 11.08 5.49
CA ASP A 219 -36.37 10.81 4.61
C ASP A 219 -36.69 12.06 3.78
N LEU A 220 -36.14 12.09 2.56
CA LEU A 220 -36.36 13.20 1.63
C LEU A 220 -37.74 13.18 0.96
N SER A 221 -38.62 12.22 1.29
CA SER A 221 -40.03 12.31 0.88
C SER A 221 -40.81 13.34 1.69
N ASP A 222 -40.30 13.71 2.87
CA ASP A 222 -40.81 14.82 3.66
C ASP A 222 -40.35 16.17 3.07
N ALA A 223 -41.31 17.07 2.86
CA ALA A 223 -41.06 18.34 2.18
C ALA A 223 -40.12 19.26 2.96
N ALA A 224 -40.23 19.31 4.29
CA ALA A 224 -39.37 20.16 5.11
C ALA A 224 -37.93 19.66 5.12
N THR A 225 -37.75 18.34 5.21
CA THR A 225 -36.45 17.68 5.17
C THR A 225 -35.79 17.83 3.79
N ALA A 226 -36.55 17.68 2.70
CA ALA A 226 -36.04 17.86 1.34
C ALA A 226 -35.64 19.30 1.01
N ALA A 227 -36.30 20.29 1.63
CA ALA A 227 -36.08 21.72 1.38
C ALA A 227 -34.84 22.31 2.07
N ALA A 228 -34.08 21.52 2.83
CA ALA A 228 -32.88 21.99 3.53
C ALA A 228 -31.85 22.59 2.56
N ASN A 229 -31.37 23.81 2.86
CA ASN A 229 -30.38 24.50 2.04
C ASN A 229 -28.96 24.01 2.34
N GLY A 230 -28.09 24.01 1.32
CA GLY A 230 -26.68 23.63 1.47
C GLY A 230 -26.41 22.12 1.38
N GLN A 231 -27.37 21.33 0.86
CA GLN A 231 -27.16 19.95 0.41
C GLN A 231 -26.09 19.88 -0.68
N ARG A 232 -25.05 19.06 -0.48
CA ARG A 232 -23.88 18.99 -1.37
C ARG A 232 -23.73 17.66 -2.12
N ARG A 233 -24.48 16.63 -1.75
CA ARG A 233 -24.36 15.31 -2.39
C ARG A 233 -25.27 15.20 -3.61
N ASP A 234 -24.70 14.79 -4.73
CA ASP A 234 -25.42 14.62 -6.00
C ASP A 234 -26.39 13.43 -5.95
N ASP A 235 -26.00 12.37 -5.24
CA ASP A 235 -26.81 11.15 -5.08
C ASP A 235 -27.98 11.28 -4.11
N LYS A 236 -28.08 12.44 -3.43
CA LYS A 236 -29.09 12.73 -2.39
C LYS A 236 -29.13 11.68 -1.28
N ASP A 237 -28.00 11.02 -1.03
CA ASP A 237 -27.87 10.00 -0.01
C ASP A 237 -27.30 10.56 1.29
N TYR A 238 -28.13 10.64 2.33
CA TYR A 238 -27.75 11.22 3.63
C TYR A 238 -28.03 10.24 4.76
N ALA A 239 -27.08 9.33 5.00
CA ALA A 239 -27.12 8.45 6.15
C ALA A 239 -26.92 9.23 7.45
N VAL A 240 -27.66 8.80 8.46
CA VAL A 240 -27.66 9.36 9.82
C VAL A 240 -26.93 8.44 10.76
N SER A 241 -27.08 7.12 10.63
CA SER A 241 -26.29 6.18 11.40
C SER A 241 -25.92 4.95 10.61
N TRP A 242 -24.78 4.35 10.95
CA TRP A 242 -24.27 3.15 10.31
C TRP A 242 -23.35 2.37 11.24
N ILE A 243 -23.15 1.12 10.87
CA ILE A 243 -22.08 0.28 11.39
C ILE A 243 -21.17 -0.20 10.27
N ARG A 244 -19.94 -0.54 10.63
CA ARG A 244 -19.02 -1.26 9.75
C ARG A 244 -18.02 -2.10 10.54
N PRO A 245 -17.53 -3.21 9.97
CA PRO A 245 -16.30 -3.82 10.41
C PRO A 245 -15.10 -2.98 9.97
N TYR A 246 -14.00 -3.08 10.73
CA TYR A 246 -12.71 -2.51 10.35
C TYR A 246 -11.57 -3.35 10.93
N GLY A 247 -10.87 -4.10 10.08
CA GLY A 247 -10.01 -5.19 10.53
C GLY A 247 -10.81 -6.24 11.32
N LYS A 248 -10.45 -6.50 12.58
CA LYS A 248 -11.23 -7.38 13.48
C LYS A 248 -12.22 -6.60 14.37
N GLY A 249 -12.16 -5.26 14.32
CA GLY A 249 -12.95 -4.36 15.16
C GLY A 249 -14.29 -3.99 14.56
N ARG A 250 -15.02 -3.16 15.31
CA ARG A 250 -16.39 -2.72 14.99
C ARG A 250 -16.49 -1.21 15.19
N VAL A 251 -17.04 -0.53 14.20
CA VAL A 251 -17.25 0.91 14.22
C VAL A 251 -18.73 1.21 14.15
N PHE A 252 -19.22 2.06 15.04
CA PHE A 252 -20.55 2.64 15.04
C PHE A 252 -20.44 4.14 14.88
N TYR A 253 -21.27 4.72 14.00
CA TYR A 253 -21.46 6.16 13.89
C TYR A 253 -22.94 6.49 13.95
N THR A 254 -23.24 7.62 14.59
CA THR A 254 -24.54 8.26 14.51
C THR A 254 -24.37 9.76 14.46
N SER A 255 -25.14 10.43 13.60
CA SER A 255 -25.26 11.89 13.55
C SER A 255 -26.23 12.41 14.60
N PHE A 256 -26.99 11.55 15.28
CA PHE A 256 -27.77 11.99 16.44
C PHE A 256 -26.85 12.37 17.59
N GLY A 257 -27.24 13.39 18.36
CA GLY A 257 -26.51 13.79 19.57
C GLY A 257 -25.89 15.18 19.51
N HIS A 258 -26.45 16.12 18.75
CA HIS A 258 -25.98 17.52 18.73
C HIS A 258 -26.24 18.25 20.06
N ASP A 259 -27.32 17.87 20.78
CA ASP A 259 -27.68 18.47 22.06
C ASP A 259 -28.49 17.52 22.96
N GLN A 260 -28.93 18.06 24.10
CA GLN A 260 -29.69 17.36 25.14
C GLN A 260 -30.92 16.59 24.64
N ARG A 261 -31.59 17.04 23.57
CA ARG A 261 -32.82 16.40 23.08
C ARG A 261 -32.58 14.96 22.68
N ALA A 262 -31.43 14.66 22.07
CA ALA A 262 -31.07 13.31 21.65
C ALA A 262 -30.90 12.35 22.84
N PHE A 263 -30.43 12.86 23.99
CA PHE A 263 -30.21 12.05 25.18
C PHE A 263 -31.47 11.88 26.02
N LEU A 264 -32.42 12.83 25.95
CA LEU A 264 -33.70 12.77 26.64
C LEU A 264 -34.77 11.98 25.86
N ASP A 265 -34.60 11.81 24.55
CA ASP A 265 -35.44 10.94 23.73
C ASP A 265 -35.14 9.45 23.97
N LYS A 266 -36.20 8.69 24.29
CA LYS A 266 -36.10 7.28 24.65
C LYS A 266 -35.54 6.41 23.51
N ALA A 267 -35.95 6.67 22.28
CA ALA A 267 -35.58 5.84 21.14
C ALA A 267 -34.15 6.16 20.70
N VAL A 268 -33.81 7.46 20.64
CA VAL A 268 -32.47 7.92 20.23
C VAL A 268 -31.41 7.49 21.25
N VAL A 269 -31.64 7.64 22.56
CA VAL A 269 -30.68 7.20 23.57
C VAL A 269 -30.46 5.68 23.54
N ALA A 270 -31.54 4.90 23.34
CA ALA A 270 -31.43 3.45 23.20
C ALA A 270 -30.64 3.06 21.94
N HIS A 271 -30.84 3.76 20.82
CA HIS A 271 -30.09 3.54 19.59
C HIS A 271 -28.58 3.82 19.76
N ILE A 272 -28.23 4.92 20.44
CA ILE A 272 -26.83 5.27 20.74
C ILE A 272 -26.18 4.19 21.62
N LEU A 273 -26.85 3.79 22.71
CA LEU A 273 -26.33 2.80 23.65
C LEU A 273 -26.22 1.41 23.02
N ASP A 274 -27.19 0.99 22.21
CA ASP A 274 -27.14 -0.25 21.44
C ASP A 274 -25.97 -0.23 20.44
N GLY A 275 -25.74 0.90 19.76
CA GLY A 275 -24.60 1.09 18.85
C GLY A 275 -23.24 0.96 19.55
N ILE A 276 -23.12 1.47 20.78
CA ILE A 276 -21.92 1.29 21.61
C ILE A 276 -21.76 -0.18 22.03
N GLN A 277 -22.85 -0.88 22.39
CA GLN A 277 -22.78 -2.32 22.70
C GLN A 277 -22.40 -3.16 21.49
N TYR A 278 -22.78 -2.75 20.27
CA TYR A 278 -22.28 -3.35 19.04
C TYR A 278 -20.77 -3.11 18.88
N ALA A 279 -20.29 -1.88 19.07
CA ALA A 279 -18.85 -1.58 18.98
C ALA A 279 -18.03 -2.42 19.97
N ILE A 280 -18.51 -2.55 21.22
CA ILE A 280 -17.93 -3.43 22.24
C ILE A 280 -17.95 -4.90 21.80
N GLY A 281 -19.01 -5.32 21.09
CA GLY A 281 -19.22 -6.66 20.56
C GLY A 281 -20.16 -7.54 21.37
N ASP A 282 -20.88 -6.98 22.34
CA ASP A 282 -21.89 -7.69 23.15
C ASP A 282 -23.24 -7.77 22.45
N LEU A 283 -23.63 -6.72 21.71
CA LEU A 283 -24.79 -6.78 20.82
C LEU A 283 -24.35 -7.34 19.45
N LYS A 284 -24.76 -8.58 19.16
CA LYS A 284 -24.51 -9.19 17.85
C LYS A 284 -25.48 -8.63 16.81
N ALA A 285 -24.95 -8.19 15.68
CA ALA A 285 -25.70 -7.67 14.55
C ALA A 285 -24.99 -8.03 13.24
N ASP A 286 -25.74 -8.08 12.14
CA ASP A 286 -25.16 -8.28 10.81
C ASP A 286 -24.59 -6.95 10.31
N ASP A 287 -23.26 -6.83 10.35
CA ASP A 287 -22.49 -5.64 9.99
C ASP A 287 -21.98 -5.66 8.55
N ALA A 288 -22.42 -6.62 7.74
CA ALA A 288 -22.06 -6.74 6.34
C ALA A 288 -22.34 -5.43 5.58
N PRO A 289 -21.34 -4.76 5.00
CA PRO A 289 -21.58 -3.61 4.14
C PRO A 289 -22.49 -3.94 2.97
N ALA A 290 -23.22 -2.95 2.45
CA ALA A 290 -24.16 -3.15 1.35
C ALA A 290 -23.48 -3.68 0.06
N GLY A 291 -22.19 -3.38 -0.11
CA GLY A 291 -21.43 -3.72 -1.31
C GLY A 291 -21.88 -2.91 -2.53
N LEU A 292 -21.40 -3.30 -3.71
CA LEU A 292 -21.65 -2.58 -4.96
C LEU A 292 -23.15 -2.60 -5.32
N SER A 293 -23.74 -1.43 -5.52
CA SER A 293 -25.10 -1.26 -6.04
C SER A 293 -25.16 -1.38 -7.57
N GLU A 294 -26.36 -1.45 -8.15
CA GLU A 294 -26.52 -1.42 -9.60
C GLU A 294 -26.02 -0.11 -10.22
N ALA A 295 -26.12 1.03 -9.52
CA ALA A 295 -25.57 2.29 -9.99
C ALA A 295 -24.03 2.23 -10.06
N ASP A 296 -23.40 1.60 -9.07
CA ASP A 296 -21.95 1.39 -9.03
C ASP A 296 -21.50 0.46 -10.17
N LEU A 297 -22.26 -0.61 -10.42
CA LEU A 297 -21.99 -1.53 -11.52
C LEU A 297 -22.19 -0.87 -12.87
N ALA A 298 -23.23 -0.04 -13.04
CA ALA A 298 -23.47 0.71 -14.27
C ALA A 298 -22.33 1.71 -14.56
N ARG A 299 -21.86 2.43 -13.54
CA ARG A 299 -20.69 3.32 -13.63
C ARG A 299 -19.44 2.62 -14.18
N VAL A 300 -19.23 1.36 -13.79
CA VAL A 300 -18.12 0.54 -14.26
C VAL A 300 -18.40 -0.03 -15.65
N ARG A 301 -19.60 -0.57 -15.85
CA ARG A 301 -20.04 -1.18 -17.11
C ARG A 301 -19.94 -0.20 -18.28
N ASP A 302 -20.36 1.03 -18.03
CA ASP A 302 -20.52 2.09 -19.02
C ASP A 302 -19.29 3.01 -19.06
N ALA A 303 -18.19 2.64 -18.39
CA ALA A 303 -16.96 3.43 -18.36
C ALA A 303 -16.43 3.69 -19.78
N SER A 304 -15.90 4.88 -20.00
CA SER A 304 -15.27 5.31 -21.25
C SER A 304 -13.80 5.62 -21.05
N GLU A 305 -13.10 6.07 -22.08
CA GLU A 305 -11.72 6.53 -21.96
C GLU A 305 -11.57 7.64 -20.91
N ALA A 306 -12.51 8.60 -20.91
CA ALA A 306 -12.52 9.72 -19.99
C ALA A 306 -12.84 9.32 -18.55
N SER A 307 -13.75 8.35 -18.33
CA SER A 307 -14.22 7.98 -16.98
C SER A 307 -13.54 6.76 -16.38
N ALA A 308 -12.77 5.98 -17.14
CA ALA A 308 -12.18 4.73 -16.66
C ALA A 308 -11.24 4.91 -15.46
N ASN A 309 -10.46 6.00 -15.40
CA ASN A 309 -9.57 6.22 -14.26
C ASN A 309 -10.35 6.59 -12.99
N GLU A 310 -11.44 7.33 -13.13
CA GLU A 310 -12.32 7.67 -12.02
C GLU A 310 -13.09 6.43 -11.52
N ALA A 311 -13.61 5.61 -12.44
CA ALA A 311 -14.26 4.34 -12.10
C ALA A 311 -13.28 3.35 -11.45
N PHE A 312 -12.02 3.32 -11.89
CA PHE A 312 -10.97 2.54 -11.24
C PHE A 312 -10.69 3.03 -9.81
N ALA A 313 -10.47 4.33 -9.60
CA ALA A 313 -10.21 4.88 -8.28
C ALA A 313 -11.39 4.61 -7.32
N PHE A 314 -12.61 4.75 -7.82
CA PHE A 314 -13.84 4.44 -7.09
C PHE A 314 -13.89 2.97 -6.63
N LEU A 315 -13.69 2.01 -7.55
CA LEU A 315 -13.70 0.60 -7.19
C LEU A 315 -12.51 0.20 -6.31
N GLN A 316 -11.34 0.79 -6.55
CA GLN A 316 -10.13 0.53 -5.77
C GLN A 316 -10.32 0.94 -4.31
N ASP A 317 -10.94 2.10 -4.07
CA ASP A 317 -11.30 2.55 -2.73
C ASP A 317 -12.23 1.56 -2.02
N ILE A 318 -13.31 1.12 -2.68
CA ILE A 318 -14.25 0.15 -2.12
C ILE A 318 -13.53 -1.18 -1.81
N ALA A 319 -12.73 -1.68 -2.75
CA ALA A 319 -11.99 -2.93 -2.59
C ALA A 319 -10.97 -2.88 -1.44
N ALA A 320 -10.31 -1.74 -1.24
CA ALA A 320 -9.34 -1.54 -0.16
C ALA A 320 -10.00 -1.40 1.23
N HIS A 321 -11.27 -0.98 1.26
CA HIS A 321 -11.93 -0.55 2.49
C HIS A 321 -13.27 -1.24 2.76
N THR A 322 -13.54 -2.44 2.23
CA THR A 322 -14.77 -3.20 2.58
C THR A 322 -14.65 -3.90 3.95
N PHE A 323 -13.49 -4.50 4.26
CA PHE A 323 -13.21 -5.20 5.53
C PHE A 323 -14.24 -6.27 5.92
N HIS A 324 -14.87 -6.93 4.95
CA HIS A 324 -15.86 -7.96 5.22
C HIS A 324 -15.86 -9.04 4.12
N ALA A 325 -15.37 -10.23 4.47
CA ALA A 325 -15.09 -11.30 3.51
C ALA A 325 -16.30 -11.72 2.66
N ARG A 326 -17.51 -11.79 3.24
CA ARG A 326 -18.72 -12.15 2.47
C ARG A 326 -19.06 -11.06 1.44
N THR A 327 -18.93 -9.79 1.80
CA THR A 327 -19.22 -8.67 0.90
C THR A 327 -18.15 -8.55 -0.18
N GLU A 328 -16.87 -8.75 0.16
CA GLU A 328 -15.78 -8.79 -0.81
C GLU A 328 -15.97 -9.91 -1.84
N ALA A 329 -16.39 -11.10 -1.40
CA ALA A 329 -16.73 -12.21 -2.29
C ALA A 329 -17.93 -11.87 -3.20
N ALA A 330 -18.99 -11.26 -2.65
CA ALA A 330 -20.15 -10.84 -3.43
C ALA A 330 -19.80 -9.75 -4.46
N ASN A 331 -18.99 -8.76 -4.08
CA ASN A 331 -18.51 -7.71 -4.98
C ASN A 331 -17.66 -8.31 -6.11
N ARG A 332 -16.76 -9.25 -5.79
CA ARG A 332 -15.99 -9.97 -6.82
C ARG A 332 -16.91 -10.70 -7.80
N ALA A 333 -17.90 -11.45 -7.32
CA ALA A 333 -18.83 -12.17 -8.18
C ALA A 333 -19.59 -11.24 -9.13
N LYS A 334 -20.02 -10.06 -8.66
CA LYS A 334 -20.64 -9.02 -9.49
C LYS A 334 -19.70 -8.51 -10.59
N LEU A 335 -18.44 -8.23 -10.24
CA LEU A 335 -17.44 -7.77 -11.21
C LEU A 335 -17.07 -8.86 -12.23
N GLU A 336 -16.98 -10.13 -11.80
CA GLU A 336 -16.79 -11.27 -12.70
C GLU A 336 -17.96 -11.46 -13.67
N ALA A 337 -19.19 -11.21 -13.21
CA ALA A 337 -20.36 -11.22 -14.08
C ALA A 337 -20.28 -10.11 -15.16
N LEU A 338 -19.82 -8.90 -14.80
CA LEU A 338 -19.60 -7.83 -15.79
C LEU A 338 -18.51 -8.17 -16.81
N LEU A 339 -17.45 -8.90 -16.44
CA LEU A 339 -16.46 -9.36 -17.43
C LEU A 339 -17.08 -10.29 -18.48
N LYS A 340 -18.04 -11.13 -18.06
CA LYS A 340 -18.79 -12.06 -18.93
C LYS A 340 -19.79 -11.33 -19.82
N ASP A 341 -20.35 -10.24 -19.34
CA ASP A 341 -21.36 -9.46 -20.06
C ASP A 341 -20.78 -8.83 -21.34
N THR A 342 -21.48 -9.02 -22.45
CA THR A 342 -21.15 -8.42 -23.75
C THR A 342 -21.50 -6.94 -23.82
N ALA A 343 -22.43 -6.46 -22.97
CA ALA A 343 -22.79 -5.04 -22.87
C ALA A 343 -21.73 -4.21 -22.11
N THR A 344 -20.87 -4.85 -21.31
CA THR A 344 -19.78 -4.16 -20.60
C THR A 344 -18.75 -3.63 -21.59
N SER A 345 -18.50 -2.32 -21.52
CA SER A 345 -17.55 -1.65 -22.40
C SER A 345 -16.13 -2.21 -22.23
N ALA A 346 -15.29 -2.11 -23.26
CA ALA A 346 -13.88 -2.52 -23.17
C ALA A 346 -13.13 -1.78 -22.04
N HIS A 347 -13.52 -0.53 -21.79
CA HIS A 347 -12.97 0.31 -20.73
C HIS A 347 -13.46 -0.13 -19.35
N GLY A 348 -14.71 -0.56 -19.23
CA GLY A 348 -15.26 -1.18 -18.01
C GLY A 348 -14.54 -2.48 -17.69
N LYS A 349 -14.35 -3.36 -18.69
CA LYS A 349 -13.56 -4.59 -18.51
C LYS A 349 -12.12 -4.29 -18.08
N ARG A 350 -11.49 -3.26 -18.67
CA ARG A 350 -10.17 -2.78 -18.26
C ARG A 350 -10.15 -2.35 -16.79
N VAL A 351 -11.15 -1.58 -16.35
CA VAL A 351 -11.29 -1.16 -14.94
C VAL A 351 -11.39 -2.37 -14.02
N ILE A 352 -12.24 -3.33 -14.36
CA ILE A 352 -12.43 -4.55 -13.56
C ILE A 352 -11.12 -5.35 -13.44
N LEU A 353 -10.44 -5.61 -14.56
CA LEU A 353 -9.17 -6.35 -14.58
C LEU A 353 -8.10 -5.67 -13.73
N ARG A 354 -8.02 -4.33 -13.78
CA ARG A 354 -7.10 -3.53 -12.96
C ARG A 354 -7.35 -3.72 -11.47
N VAL A 355 -8.61 -3.63 -11.02
CA VAL A 355 -8.95 -3.76 -9.59
C VAL A 355 -8.75 -5.21 -9.12
N MET A 356 -9.03 -6.20 -9.97
CA MET A 356 -8.85 -7.61 -9.63
C MET A 356 -7.40 -7.97 -9.28
N LEU A 357 -6.41 -7.23 -9.80
CA LEU A 357 -5.00 -7.42 -9.42
C LEU A 357 -4.76 -7.27 -7.91
N SER A 358 -5.52 -6.40 -7.22
CA SER A 358 -5.42 -6.23 -5.76
C SER A 358 -6.46 -7.04 -4.98
N MET A 359 -7.51 -7.54 -5.62
CA MET A 359 -8.53 -8.37 -4.97
C MET A 359 -8.10 -9.83 -4.86
N GLY A 360 -7.08 -10.30 -5.59
CA GLY A 360 -6.69 -11.71 -5.63
C GLY A 360 -7.35 -12.48 -6.79
N ALA A 361 -7.02 -13.77 -6.92
CA ALA A 361 -7.36 -14.57 -8.10
C ALA A 361 -8.87 -14.64 -8.39
N PRO A 362 -9.30 -14.51 -9.67
CA PRO A 362 -10.68 -14.73 -10.05
C PRO A 362 -11.06 -16.20 -9.96
N ALA A 363 -12.34 -16.47 -9.67
CA ALA A 363 -12.85 -17.85 -9.58
C ALA A 363 -12.90 -18.54 -10.95
N ASP A 364 -13.23 -17.78 -12.00
CA ASP A 364 -13.33 -18.23 -13.38
C ASP A 364 -12.35 -17.46 -14.26
N LEU A 365 -11.39 -18.17 -14.88
CA LEU A 365 -10.37 -17.57 -15.74
C LEU A 365 -10.83 -17.40 -17.19
N ALA A 366 -11.96 -18.00 -17.60
CA ALA A 366 -12.41 -17.93 -18.99
C ALA A 366 -12.74 -16.48 -19.43
N PRO A 367 -13.45 -15.65 -18.63
CA PRO A 367 -13.72 -14.26 -18.98
C PRO A 367 -12.45 -13.40 -19.02
N VAL A 368 -11.50 -13.69 -18.12
CA VAL A 368 -10.19 -13.02 -18.11
C VAL A 368 -9.40 -13.39 -19.37
N ALA A 369 -9.37 -14.67 -19.75
CA ALA A 369 -8.70 -15.12 -20.95
C ALA A 369 -9.33 -14.53 -22.23
N ALA A 370 -10.66 -14.39 -22.27
CA ALA A 370 -11.34 -13.71 -23.38
C ALA A 370 -10.91 -12.24 -23.53
N CYS A 371 -10.54 -11.59 -22.43
CA CYS A 371 -10.02 -10.22 -22.42
C CYS A 371 -8.56 -10.09 -22.91
N LEU A 372 -7.88 -11.18 -23.30
CA LEU A 372 -6.58 -11.10 -23.96
C LEU A 372 -6.69 -10.59 -25.41
N THR A 373 -7.81 -10.89 -26.08
CA THR A 373 -7.97 -10.57 -27.50
C THR A 373 -8.08 -9.06 -27.75
N PRO A 374 -8.96 -8.30 -27.07
CA PRO A 374 -9.11 -6.86 -27.30
C PRO A 374 -7.87 -6.09 -26.80
N PRO A 375 -7.28 -5.19 -27.61
CA PRO A 375 -6.10 -4.42 -27.21
C PRO A 375 -6.27 -3.62 -25.92
N GLU A 376 -7.45 -3.07 -25.68
CA GLU A 376 -7.76 -2.21 -24.51
C GLU A 376 -7.69 -2.95 -23.18
N THR A 377 -7.91 -4.27 -23.19
CA THR A 377 -7.95 -5.13 -22.00
C THR A 377 -6.76 -6.08 -21.90
N ARG A 378 -6.04 -6.29 -23.00
CA ARG A 378 -5.02 -7.32 -23.19
C ARG A 378 -3.96 -7.32 -22.10
N ASP A 379 -3.31 -6.18 -21.86
CA ASP A 379 -2.19 -6.11 -20.92
C ASP A 379 -2.63 -6.39 -19.49
N TRP A 380 -3.82 -5.94 -19.11
CA TRP A 380 -4.39 -6.17 -17.78
C TRP A 380 -4.84 -7.61 -17.58
N ALA A 381 -5.44 -8.22 -18.61
CA ALA A 381 -5.77 -9.64 -18.60
C ALA A 381 -4.51 -10.51 -18.50
N ALA A 382 -3.47 -10.17 -19.26
CA ALA A 382 -2.19 -10.87 -19.22
C ALA A 382 -1.49 -10.72 -17.86
N ALA A 383 -1.48 -9.52 -17.28
CA ALA A 383 -0.95 -9.28 -15.94
C ALA A 383 -1.70 -10.07 -14.86
N LEU A 384 -3.03 -10.11 -14.93
CA LEU A 384 -3.85 -10.85 -13.98
C LEU A 384 -3.59 -12.36 -14.08
N LEU A 385 -3.52 -12.92 -15.29
CA LEU A 385 -3.18 -14.33 -15.50
C LEU A 385 -1.73 -14.65 -15.11
N ALA A 386 -0.79 -13.71 -15.29
CA ALA A 386 0.58 -13.88 -14.85
C ALA A 386 0.67 -14.04 -13.33
N GLY A 387 -0.03 -13.19 -12.57
CA GLY A 387 -0.07 -13.23 -11.11
C GLY A 387 -0.98 -14.31 -10.50
N THR A 388 -1.89 -14.90 -11.28
CA THR A 388 -2.84 -15.91 -10.77
C THR A 388 -2.15 -17.25 -10.54
N PRO A 389 -2.17 -17.83 -9.32
CA PRO A 389 -1.53 -19.12 -9.05
C PRO A 389 -2.21 -20.30 -9.79
N GLY A 390 -1.46 -21.39 -9.96
CA GLY A 390 -1.99 -22.66 -10.49
C GLY A 390 -1.86 -22.84 -12.00
N LYS A 391 -2.07 -24.08 -12.47
CA LYS A 391 -1.83 -24.49 -13.87
C LYS A 391 -2.83 -23.92 -14.87
N ALA A 392 -4.07 -23.65 -14.44
CA ALA A 392 -5.13 -23.16 -15.32
C ALA A 392 -4.78 -21.80 -15.95
N ALA A 393 -4.15 -20.89 -15.20
CA ALA A 393 -3.71 -19.60 -15.71
C ALA A 393 -2.61 -19.74 -16.77
N ALA A 394 -1.63 -20.63 -16.52
CA ALA A 394 -0.59 -20.96 -17.50
C ALA A 394 -1.18 -21.56 -18.78
N GLN A 395 -2.14 -22.48 -18.66
CA GLN A 395 -2.84 -23.09 -19.79
C GLN A 395 -3.65 -22.07 -20.61
N SER A 396 -4.29 -21.09 -19.96
CA SER A 396 -4.99 -20.00 -20.66
C SER A 396 -4.03 -19.13 -21.47
N LEU A 397 -2.88 -18.77 -20.89
CA LEU A 397 -1.83 -18.05 -21.61
C LEU A 397 -1.26 -18.88 -22.76
N ALA A 398 -0.89 -20.15 -22.52
CA ALA A 398 -0.35 -21.03 -23.56
C ALA A 398 -1.32 -21.23 -24.73
N ARG A 399 -2.64 -21.31 -24.48
CA ARG A 399 -3.65 -21.35 -25.55
C ARG A 399 -3.66 -20.07 -26.40
N ALA A 400 -3.47 -18.90 -25.77
CA ALA A 400 -3.45 -17.62 -26.49
C ALA A 400 -2.24 -17.48 -27.43
N LEU A 401 -1.15 -18.24 -27.24
CA LEU A 401 -0.03 -18.31 -28.18
C LEU A 401 -0.41 -18.92 -29.54
N GLN A 402 -1.54 -19.61 -29.66
CA GLN A 402 -2.03 -20.15 -30.94
C GLN A 402 -2.72 -19.09 -31.82
N SER A 403 -2.90 -17.87 -31.31
CA SER A 403 -3.52 -16.78 -32.05
C SER A 403 -2.66 -16.34 -33.25
N PRO A 404 -3.26 -16.00 -34.40
CA PRO A 404 -2.51 -15.39 -35.51
C PRO A 404 -2.01 -13.97 -35.18
N ASP A 405 -2.58 -13.29 -34.17
CA ASP A 405 -2.16 -11.95 -33.75
C ASP A 405 -0.81 -11.99 -33.02
N SER A 406 0.23 -11.53 -33.69
CA SER A 406 1.59 -11.44 -33.15
C SER A 406 1.71 -10.51 -31.94
N ALA A 407 0.95 -9.42 -31.89
CA ALA A 407 0.99 -8.50 -30.73
C ALA A 407 0.42 -9.19 -29.48
N LEU A 408 -0.65 -9.98 -29.64
CA LEU A 408 -1.14 -10.84 -28.56
C LEU A 408 -0.09 -11.87 -28.13
N ARG A 409 0.55 -12.58 -29.08
CA ARG A 409 1.59 -13.56 -28.73
C ARG A 409 2.73 -12.92 -27.94
N VAL A 410 3.19 -11.73 -28.34
CA VAL A 410 4.23 -10.97 -27.61
C VAL A 410 3.81 -10.63 -26.17
N THR A 411 2.60 -10.11 -25.95
CA THR A 411 2.12 -9.83 -24.58
C THR A 411 2.05 -11.10 -23.73
N VAL A 412 1.56 -12.20 -24.30
CA VAL A 412 1.44 -13.49 -23.62
C VAL A 412 2.80 -14.09 -23.27
N LEU A 413 3.81 -13.97 -24.14
CA LEU A 413 5.18 -14.41 -23.86
C LEU A 413 5.78 -13.67 -22.65
N ASN A 414 5.49 -12.37 -22.51
CA ASN A 414 5.90 -11.61 -21.32
C ASN A 414 5.21 -12.10 -20.05
N ALA A 415 3.91 -12.42 -20.11
CA ALA A 415 3.18 -12.99 -18.99
C ALA A 415 3.70 -14.38 -18.60
N LEU A 416 4.01 -15.25 -19.56
CA LEU A 416 4.60 -16.57 -19.32
C LEU A 416 6.02 -16.48 -18.74
N ALA A 417 6.78 -15.44 -19.08
CA ALA A 417 8.09 -15.18 -18.48
C ALA A 417 7.98 -14.93 -16.97
N ILE A 418 7.00 -14.12 -16.54
CA ILE A 418 6.71 -13.87 -15.11
C ILE A 418 6.38 -15.19 -14.40
N ARG A 419 5.66 -16.08 -15.08
CA ARG A 419 5.26 -17.39 -14.56
C ARG A 419 6.34 -18.45 -14.60
N ARG A 420 7.49 -18.17 -15.25
CA ARG A 420 8.58 -19.13 -15.46
C ARG A 420 8.18 -20.39 -16.24
N ASP A 421 7.34 -20.24 -17.28
CA ASP A 421 6.90 -21.36 -18.10
C ASP A 421 7.73 -21.48 -19.40
N ALA A 422 8.97 -21.98 -19.27
CA ALA A 422 9.87 -22.11 -20.42
C ALA A 422 9.34 -23.11 -21.47
N ALA A 423 8.63 -24.15 -21.04
CA ALA A 423 8.08 -25.17 -21.93
C ALA A 423 7.05 -24.57 -22.90
N ALA A 424 6.20 -23.64 -22.45
CA ALA A 424 5.25 -22.94 -23.31
C ALA A 424 5.94 -21.92 -24.23
N VAL A 425 7.04 -21.29 -23.79
CA VAL A 425 7.73 -20.21 -24.51
C VAL A 425 8.70 -20.76 -25.58
N ALA A 426 9.42 -21.84 -25.29
CA ALA A 426 10.51 -22.36 -26.12
C ALA A 426 10.14 -22.61 -27.59
N PRO A 427 8.97 -23.17 -27.93
CA PRO A 427 8.59 -23.41 -29.32
C PRO A 427 8.50 -22.12 -30.17
N LEU A 428 8.22 -20.98 -29.54
CA LEU A 428 8.03 -19.69 -30.23
C LEU A 428 9.36 -19.01 -30.60
N ALA A 429 10.50 -19.55 -30.17
CA ALA A 429 11.82 -19.12 -30.64
C ALA A 429 12.07 -19.43 -32.14
N ALA A 430 11.21 -20.26 -32.75
CA ALA A 430 11.21 -20.58 -34.17
C ALA A 430 9.93 -20.10 -34.90
N ASP A 431 9.20 -19.14 -34.32
CA ASP A 431 8.02 -18.53 -34.95
C ASP A 431 8.39 -17.85 -36.30
N ARG A 432 7.40 -17.68 -37.17
CA ARG A 432 7.57 -17.02 -38.47
C ARG A 432 7.70 -15.50 -38.32
N ASP A 433 7.14 -14.93 -37.26
CA ASP A 433 7.20 -13.51 -36.97
C ASP A 433 8.47 -13.14 -36.18
N PRO A 434 9.36 -12.30 -36.73
CA PRO A 434 10.58 -11.86 -36.05
C PRO A 434 10.36 -11.20 -34.69
N ALA A 435 9.24 -10.50 -34.49
CA ALA A 435 8.90 -9.85 -33.22
C ALA A 435 8.54 -10.87 -32.15
N VAL A 436 7.84 -11.95 -32.54
CA VAL A 436 7.49 -13.05 -31.64
C VAL A 436 8.73 -13.85 -31.27
N VAL A 437 9.63 -14.11 -32.21
CA VAL A 437 10.92 -14.76 -31.94
C VAL A 437 11.74 -13.94 -30.94
N ALA A 438 11.89 -12.63 -31.17
CA ALA A 438 12.63 -11.76 -30.27
C ALA A 438 12.02 -11.75 -28.85
N ALA A 439 10.69 -11.68 -28.73
CA ALA A 439 9.98 -11.73 -27.46
C ALA A 439 10.14 -13.08 -26.75
N ALA A 440 10.09 -14.20 -27.49
CA ALA A 440 10.27 -15.54 -26.95
C ALA A 440 11.69 -15.74 -26.41
N LEU A 441 12.72 -15.35 -27.17
CA LEU A 441 14.11 -15.39 -26.73
C LEU A 441 14.31 -14.55 -25.46
N ALA A 442 13.83 -13.31 -25.45
CA ALA A 442 13.91 -12.45 -24.27
C ALA A 442 13.18 -13.04 -23.05
N ALA A 443 12.01 -13.66 -23.26
CA ALA A 443 11.27 -14.35 -22.22
C ALA A 443 12.07 -15.52 -21.63
N LEU A 444 12.63 -16.42 -22.46
CA LEU A 444 13.48 -17.53 -22.01
C LEU A 444 14.68 -17.04 -21.20
N GLY A 445 15.31 -15.93 -21.63
CA GLY A 445 16.41 -15.31 -20.91
C GLY A 445 16.03 -14.88 -19.49
N ARG A 446 14.82 -14.33 -19.30
CA ARG A 446 14.29 -13.95 -17.98
C ARG A 446 13.83 -15.14 -17.13
N ILE A 447 13.33 -16.21 -17.77
CA ILE A 447 12.90 -17.41 -17.06
C ILE A 447 14.11 -18.09 -16.42
N GLY A 448 15.19 -18.28 -17.20
CA GLY A 448 16.48 -18.68 -16.67
C GLY A 448 16.49 -20.06 -16.00
N ASP A 449 15.85 -21.05 -16.61
CA ASP A 449 15.89 -22.46 -16.19
C ASP A 449 16.59 -23.37 -17.23
N GLU A 450 16.72 -24.66 -16.93
CA GLU A 450 17.38 -25.61 -17.84
C GLU A 450 16.65 -25.77 -19.18
N GLU A 451 15.33 -25.62 -19.20
CA GLU A 451 14.53 -25.76 -20.43
C GLU A 451 14.74 -24.56 -21.35
N ALA A 452 14.79 -23.35 -20.78
CA ALA A 452 15.19 -22.14 -21.48
C ALA A 452 16.61 -22.25 -22.03
N LEU A 453 17.54 -22.79 -21.23
CA LEU A 453 18.92 -22.97 -21.65
C LEU A 453 19.03 -23.90 -22.87
N LYS A 454 18.31 -25.03 -22.90
CA LYS A 454 18.31 -25.97 -24.05
C LYS A 454 17.95 -25.29 -25.37
N THR A 455 17.10 -24.27 -25.32
CA THR A 455 16.72 -23.49 -26.50
C THR A 455 17.77 -22.43 -26.81
N LEU A 456 18.20 -21.68 -25.81
CA LEU A 456 19.10 -20.54 -25.98
C LEU A 456 20.53 -20.93 -26.37
N VAL A 457 20.99 -22.15 -26.15
CA VAL A 457 22.32 -22.60 -26.61
C VAL A 457 22.38 -22.90 -28.11
N LYS A 458 21.23 -23.08 -28.77
CA LYS A 458 21.17 -23.37 -30.21
C LYS A 458 21.25 -22.07 -31.00
N PRO A 459 22.02 -22.00 -32.11
CA PRO A 459 22.11 -20.78 -32.91
C PRO A 459 20.74 -20.38 -33.49
N ALA A 460 20.50 -19.07 -33.61
CA ALA A 460 19.32 -18.53 -34.27
C ALA A 460 19.68 -18.02 -35.68
N SER A 461 18.70 -17.46 -36.41
CA SER A 461 18.98 -16.77 -37.67
C SER A 461 19.87 -15.56 -37.43
N ALA A 462 20.64 -15.14 -38.45
CA ALA A 462 21.57 -14.00 -38.33
C ALA A 462 20.90 -12.72 -37.79
N ALA A 463 19.63 -12.49 -38.13
CA ALA A 463 18.85 -11.35 -37.64
C ALA A 463 18.49 -11.45 -36.14
N GLN A 464 18.31 -12.65 -35.61
CA GLN A 464 17.85 -12.90 -34.23
C GLN A 464 19.00 -13.24 -33.28
N GLU A 465 20.18 -13.55 -33.82
CA GLU A 465 21.36 -13.96 -33.07
C GLU A 465 21.79 -12.96 -31.99
N PRO A 466 21.78 -11.63 -32.21
CA PRO A 466 22.09 -10.67 -31.14
C PRO A 466 21.12 -10.75 -29.96
N VAL A 467 19.82 -10.92 -30.23
CA VAL A 467 18.77 -11.04 -29.21
C VAL A 467 18.93 -12.35 -28.45
N ARG A 468 19.18 -13.45 -29.16
CA ARG A 468 19.43 -14.77 -28.56
C ARG A 468 20.63 -14.72 -27.61
N LEU A 469 21.76 -14.16 -28.03
CA LEU A 469 22.98 -14.11 -27.23
C LEU A 469 22.80 -13.28 -25.96
N ARG A 470 22.06 -12.16 -26.04
CA ARG A 470 21.68 -11.38 -24.86
C ARG A 470 20.79 -12.19 -23.91
N ALA A 471 19.82 -12.92 -24.45
CA ALA A 471 18.95 -13.79 -23.65
C ALA A 471 19.73 -14.95 -23.00
N LEU A 472 20.68 -15.56 -23.72
CA LEU A 472 21.57 -16.60 -23.20
C LEU A 472 22.40 -16.07 -22.04
N ALA A 473 22.98 -14.88 -22.16
CA ALA A 473 23.73 -14.24 -21.08
C ALA A 473 22.86 -14.06 -19.81
N ALA A 474 21.62 -13.60 -19.98
CA ALA A 474 20.66 -13.45 -18.86
C ALA A 474 20.28 -14.79 -18.23
N CYS A 475 20.04 -15.82 -19.05
CA CYS A 475 19.72 -17.18 -18.61
C CYS A 475 20.87 -17.80 -17.80
N LEU A 476 22.11 -17.70 -18.30
CA LEU A 476 23.31 -18.17 -17.59
C LEU A 476 23.47 -17.47 -16.24
N GLY A 477 23.27 -16.15 -16.19
CA GLY A 477 23.32 -15.38 -14.94
C GLY A 477 22.29 -15.87 -13.93
N THR A 478 21.04 -16.04 -14.37
CA THR A 478 19.92 -16.46 -13.51
C THR A 478 20.10 -17.90 -12.99
N LEU A 479 20.56 -18.83 -13.83
CA LEU A 479 20.87 -20.21 -13.41
C LEU A 479 22.00 -20.24 -12.38
N SER A 480 23.01 -19.38 -12.55
CA SER A 480 24.10 -19.23 -11.60
C SER A 480 23.60 -18.76 -10.23
N ASP A 481 22.74 -17.74 -10.22
CA ASP A 481 22.19 -17.16 -8.98
C ASP A 481 21.28 -18.15 -8.23
N GLN A 482 20.64 -19.07 -8.96
CA GLN A 482 19.79 -20.12 -8.39
C GLN A 482 20.57 -21.38 -7.96
N GLY A 483 21.90 -21.40 -8.06
CA GLY A 483 22.72 -22.55 -7.71
C GLY A 483 22.66 -23.73 -8.69
N GLN A 484 22.08 -23.53 -9.88
CA GLN A 484 21.97 -24.55 -10.94
C GLN A 484 23.24 -24.60 -11.82
N ALA A 485 24.40 -24.59 -11.17
CA ALA A 485 25.69 -24.35 -11.83
C ALA A 485 26.08 -25.45 -12.84
N ARG A 486 25.68 -26.72 -12.65
CA ARG A 486 26.17 -27.83 -13.51
C ARG A 486 25.74 -27.71 -14.98
N ALA A 487 24.46 -27.43 -15.23
CA ALA A 487 23.95 -27.23 -16.58
C ALA A 487 24.51 -25.95 -17.21
N ALA A 488 24.54 -24.87 -16.43
CA ALA A 488 25.10 -23.58 -16.86
C ALA A 488 26.59 -23.68 -17.23
N VAL A 489 27.41 -24.37 -16.43
CA VAL A 489 28.86 -24.56 -16.68
C VAL A 489 29.12 -25.27 -17.99
N ARG A 490 28.39 -26.36 -18.25
CA ARG A 490 28.52 -27.10 -19.51
C ARG A 490 28.19 -26.21 -20.71
N ALA A 491 27.13 -25.42 -20.60
CA ALA A 491 26.69 -24.52 -21.64
C ALA A 491 27.61 -23.31 -21.81
N ALA A 492 28.20 -22.77 -20.73
CA ALA A 492 29.00 -21.55 -20.74
C ALA A 492 30.35 -21.72 -21.46
N LYS A 493 30.99 -22.89 -21.35
CA LYS A 493 32.36 -23.10 -21.82
C LYS A 493 32.61 -22.68 -23.28
N PRO A 494 31.80 -23.09 -24.28
CA PRO A 494 32.01 -22.69 -25.67
C PRO A 494 31.88 -21.19 -25.92
N PHE A 495 31.01 -20.51 -25.17
CA PHE A 495 30.78 -19.06 -25.33
C PHE A 495 31.87 -18.21 -24.68
N PHE A 496 32.56 -18.74 -23.67
CA PHE A 496 33.72 -18.08 -23.08
C PHE A 496 34.99 -18.26 -23.95
N THR A 497 35.21 -19.44 -24.52
CA THR A 497 36.46 -19.74 -25.25
C THR A 497 36.58 -19.11 -26.62
N GLU A 498 35.46 -18.72 -27.24
CA GLU A 498 35.44 -18.16 -28.59
C GLU A 498 35.38 -16.62 -28.54
N PRO A 499 36.48 -15.91 -28.87
CA PRO A 499 36.59 -14.45 -28.68
C PRO A 499 35.63 -13.62 -29.54
N SER A 500 35.13 -14.19 -30.65
CA SER A 500 34.19 -13.50 -31.54
C SER A 500 32.78 -13.31 -30.97
N HIS A 501 32.43 -14.04 -29.90
CA HIS A 501 31.14 -13.84 -29.23
C HIS A 501 31.03 -12.45 -28.59
N PRO A 502 29.84 -11.87 -28.42
CA PRO A 502 29.66 -10.59 -27.75
C PRO A 502 30.13 -10.60 -26.29
N ASP A 503 30.68 -9.47 -25.83
CA ASP A 503 31.23 -9.31 -24.48
C ASP A 503 30.24 -9.71 -23.37
N ALA A 504 28.95 -9.42 -23.54
CA ALA A 504 27.94 -9.73 -22.54
C ALA A 504 27.77 -11.24 -22.31
N VAL A 505 27.82 -12.06 -23.37
CA VAL A 505 27.71 -13.52 -23.20
C VAL A 505 29.01 -14.12 -22.69
N ARG A 506 30.16 -13.60 -23.13
CA ARG A 506 31.47 -14.01 -22.59
C ARG A 506 31.56 -13.70 -21.09
N ALA A 507 31.10 -12.53 -20.66
CA ALA A 507 31.11 -12.11 -19.26
C ALA A 507 30.20 -13.00 -18.38
N ALA A 508 28.98 -13.28 -18.85
CA ALA A 508 28.08 -14.20 -18.16
C ALA A 508 28.67 -15.62 -18.08
N ALA A 509 29.27 -16.11 -19.17
CA ALA A 509 29.93 -17.41 -19.20
C ALA A 509 31.14 -17.45 -18.25
N ALA A 510 31.99 -16.43 -18.24
CA ALA A 510 33.15 -16.32 -17.35
C ALA A 510 32.74 -16.36 -15.88
N ARG A 511 31.66 -15.65 -15.50
CA ARG A 511 31.09 -15.69 -14.15
C ARG A 511 30.66 -17.10 -13.75
N VAL A 512 29.89 -17.77 -14.61
CA VAL A 512 29.40 -19.13 -14.36
C VAL A 512 30.56 -20.11 -14.16
N LEU A 513 31.58 -20.02 -15.01
CA LEU A 513 32.75 -20.90 -14.94
C LEU A 513 33.58 -20.62 -13.68
N LEU A 514 33.76 -19.35 -13.32
CA LEU A 514 34.47 -18.94 -12.11
C LEU A 514 33.81 -19.48 -10.83
N LEU A 515 32.50 -19.31 -10.71
CA LEU A 515 31.75 -19.78 -9.53
C LEU A 515 31.77 -21.30 -9.38
N ALA A 516 32.07 -22.04 -10.45
CA ALA A 516 32.25 -23.49 -10.40
C ALA A 516 33.70 -23.91 -10.16
N ASP A 517 34.67 -23.12 -10.62
CA ASP A 517 36.09 -23.42 -10.52
C ASP A 517 36.92 -22.12 -10.57
N ASN A 518 37.55 -21.80 -9.44
CA ASN A 518 38.37 -20.61 -9.25
C ASN A 518 39.50 -20.44 -10.28
N ARG A 519 39.93 -21.52 -10.94
CA ARG A 519 40.96 -21.45 -11.99
C ARG A 519 40.51 -20.60 -13.18
N PHE A 520 39.21 -20.42 -13.40
CA PHE A 520 38.68 -19.54 -14.44
C PHE A 520 38.91 -18.04 -14.18
N PHE A 521 39.31 -17.66 -12.96
CA PHE A 521 39.62 -16.27 -12.65
C PHE A 521 40.74 -15.73 -13.55
N GLU A 522 41.86 -16.45 -13.66
CA GLU A 522 43.00 -16.03 -14.48
C GLU A 522 42.66 -15.98 -15.96
N PHE A 523 41.84 -16.93 -16.45
CA PHE A 523 41.38 -16.91 -17.84
C PHE A 523 40.50 -15.69 -18.10
N GLY A 524 39.57 -15.37 -17.20
CA GLY A 524 38.72 -14.19 -17.34
C GLY A 524 39.49 -12.88 -17.27
N MET A 525 40.52 -12.80 -16.42
CA MET A 525 41.41 -11.63 -16.32
C MET A 525 42.24 -11.39 -17.59
N LYS A 526 42.41 -12.40 -18.45
CA LYS A 526 43.11 -12.30 -19.73
C LYS A 526 42.18 -11.98 -20.92
N ASP A 527 40.86 -11.86 -20.70
CA ASP A 527 39.92 -11.50 -21.76
C ASP A 527 40.17 -10.05 -22.25
N THR A 528 39.96 -9.84 -23.55
CA THR A 528 40.15 -8.53 -24.19
C THR A 528 39.13 -7.51 -23.72
N SER A 529 37.93 -7.95 -23.33
CA SER A 529 36.85 -7.07 -22.87
C SER A 529 37.00 -6.69 -21.39
N PRO A 530 37.00 -5.38 -21.08
CA PRO A 530 36.90 -4.91 -19.70
C PRO A 530 35.66 -5.46 -18.97
N LEU A 531 34.54 -5.65 -19.67
CA LEU A 531 33.31 -6.17 -19.07
C LEU A 531 33.52 -7.58 -18.49
N VAL A 532 34.25 -8.43 -19.20
CA VAL A 532 34.56 -9.80 -18.75
C VAL A 532 35.48 -9.77 -17.54
N ARG A 533 36.59 -9.02 -17.62
CA ARG A 533 37.55 -8.87 -16.52
C ARG A 533 36.89 -8.34 -15.24
N GLN A 534 36.10 -7.28 -15.36
CA GLN A 534 35.38 -6.68 -14.23
C GLN A 534 34.32 -7.64 -13.64
N THR A 535 33.69 -8.44 -14.49
CA THR A 535 32.71 -9.44 -14.04
C THR A 535 33.36 -10.55 -13.21
N VAL A 536 34.52 -11.06 -13.63
CA VAL A 536 35.23 -12.07 -12.84
C VAL A 536 35.77 -11.50 -11.52
N ILE A 537 36.22 -10.24 -11.48
CA ILE A 537 36.62 -9.60 -10.21
C ILE A 537 35.45 -9.51 -9.23
N ARG A 538 34.26 -9.09 -9.70
CA ARG A 538 33.07 -9.01 -8.85
C ARG A 538 32.69 -10.36 -8.27
N ALA A 539 32.75 -11.42 -9.07
CA ALA A 539 32.37 -12.79 -8.69
C ALA A 539 33.49 -13.58 -7.98
N ALA A 540 34.66 -13.00 -7.75
CA ALA A 540 35.83 -13.68 -7.18
C ALA A 540 35.79 -13.81 -5.64
N ASP A 541 34.62 -14.08 -5.05
CA ASP A 541 34.52 -14.24 -3.59
C ASP A 541 35.35 -15.41 -3.09
N ASP A 542 35.34 -16.55 -3.80
CA ASP A 542 36.04 -17.75 -3.36
C ASP A 542 37.46 -17.88 -3.94
N VAL A 543 37.90 -16.93 -4.76
CA VAL A 543 39.24 -16.94 -5.34
C VAL A 543 40.29 -16.69 -4.24
N PRO A 544 41.38 -17.49 -4.19
CA PRO A 544 42.43 -17.29 -3.20
C PRO A 544 43.02 -15.88 -3.22
N VAL A 545 43.26 -15.31 -2.04
CA VAL A 545 43.74 -13.93 -1.86
C VAL A 545 45.07 -13.68 -2.57
N ASN A 546 45.98 -14.65 -2.57
CA ASN A 546 47.26 -14.55 -3.28
C ASN A 546 47.05 -14.42 -4.80
N VAL A 547 46.05 -15.11 -5.37
CA VAL A 547 45.72 -15.00 -6.80
C VAL A 547 45.15 -13.62 -7.13
N LEU A 548 44.30 -13.08 -6.27
CA LEU A 548 43.77 -11.71 -6.41
C LEU A 548 44.88 -10.66 -6.31
N ALA A 549 45.79 -10.84 -5.35
CA ALA A 549 46.95 -9.96 -5.15
C ALA A 549 47.93 -10.01 -6.32
N ASP A 550 48.16 -11.19 -6.91
CA ASP A 550 49.00 -11.32 -8.10
C ASP A 550 48.38 -10.65 -9.32
N ALA A 551 47.05 -10.71 -9.47
CA ALA A 551 46.34 -10.07 -10.58
C ALA A 551 46.47 -8.53 -10.58
N LEU A 552 46.72 -7.89 -9.42
CA LEU A 552 46.96 -6.44 -9.33
C LEU A 552 48.15 -5.98 -10.17
N LYS A 553 49.16 -6.83 -10.33
CA LYS A 553 50.43 -6.50 -11.00
C LYS A 553 50.26 -6.26 -12.50
N THR A 554 49.27 -6.91 -13.11
CA THR A 554 49.06 -6.91 -14.57
C THR A 554 47.70 -6.34 -14.98
N ALA A 555 46.81 -6.04 -14.03
CA ALA A 555 45.49 -5.49 -14.31
C ALA A 555 45.56 -4.03 -14.80
N ALA A 556 44.60 -3.64 -15.65
CA ALA A 556 44.45 -2.24 -16.04
C ALA A 556 43.96 -1.39 -14.84
N PRO A 557 44.13 -0.05 -14.87
CA PRO A 557 43.81 0.81 -13.73
C PRO A 557 42.40 0.64 -13.14
N SER A 558 41.37 0.53 -13.99
CA SER A 558 39.99 0.29 -13.53
C SER A 558 39.83 -1.04 -12.78
N GLU A 559 40.51 -2.08 -13.24
CA GLU A 559 40.49 -3.40 -12.62
C GLU A 559 41.35 -3.46 -11.34
N GLN A 560 42.46 -2.71 -11.28
CA GLN A 560 43.28 -2.57 -10.06
C GLN A 560 42.47 -1.98 -8.90
N ALA A 561 41.71 -0.91 -9.16
CA ALA A 561 40.83 -0.31 -8.15
C ALA A 561 39.77 -1.31 -7.65
N MET A 562 39.16 -2.08 -8.56
CA MET A 562 38.18 -3.10 -8.19
C MET A 562 38.78 -4.27 -7.38
N LEU A 563 39.98 -4.72 -7.75
CA LEU A 563 40.70 -5.76 -7.03
C LEU A 563 41.11 -5.30 -5.62
N ALA A 564 41.60 -4.06 -5.48
CA ALA A 564 41.90 -3.47 -4.18
C ALA A 564 40.66 -3.45 -3.27
N ALA A 565 39.51 -3.02 -3.81
CA ALA A 565 38.24 -3.05 -3.09
C ALA A 565 37.79 -4.48 -2.72
N LYS A 566 37.97 -5.46 -3.63
CA LYS A 566 37.65 -6.87 -3.39
C LYS A 566 38.52 -7.48 -2.30
N LEU A 567 39.82 -7.21 -2.32
CA LEU A 567 40.76 -7.62 -1.27
C LEU A 567 40.38 -7.01 0.08
N ALA A 568 40.07 -5.71 0.11
CA ALA A 568 39.63 -5.02 1.31
C ALA A 568 38.33 -5.59 1.90
N SER A 569 37.38 -5.99 1.06
CA SER A 569 36.14 -6.62 1.56
C SER A 569 36.36 -8.02 2.12
N ARG A 570 37.48 -8.68 1.78
CA ARG A 570 37.88 -9.98 2.34
C ARG A 570 38.63 -9.86 3.67
N GLY A 571 39.19 -8.68 3.97
CA GLY A 571 39.83 -8.38 5.26
C GLY A 571 41.14 -9.12 5.53
N ASP A 572 41.79 -9.66 4.50
CA ASP A 572 43.02 -10.45 4.65
C ASP A 572 44.27 -9.55 4.61
N ALA A 573 44.88 -9.33 5.78
CA ALA A 573 46.07 -8.51 5.96
C ALA A 573 47.29 -8.98 5.14
N ALA A 574 47.31 -10.24 4.65
CA ALA A 574 48.36 -10.73 3.75
C ALA A 574 48.38 -10.00 2.39
N SER A 575 47.26 -9.38 2.00
CA SER A 575 47.14 -8.61 0.75
C SER A 575 47.54 -7.13 0.87
N ALA A 576 47.81 -6.65 2.09
CA ALA A 576 48.10 -5.24 2.36
C ALA A 576 49.33 -4.74 1.58
N ASP A 577 50.40 -5.53 1.46
CA ASP A 577 51.60 -5.13 0.69
C ASP A 577 51.30 -4.96 -0.79
N ALA A 578 50.50 -5.87 -1.36
CA ALA A 578 50.13 -5.84 -2.77
C ALA A 578 49.24 -4.63 -3.09
N VAL A 579 48.31 -4.29 -2.19
CA VAL A 579 47.49 -3.08 -2.30
C VAL A 579 48.33 -1.82 -2.07
N ALA A 580 49.26 -1.82 -1.12
CA ALA A 580 50.14 -0.68 -0.86
C ALA A 580 51.04 -0.33 -2.03
N ALA A 581 51.43 -1.30 -2.86
CA ALA A 581 52.18 -1.04 -4.09
C ALA A 581 51.42 -0.11 -5.06
N LEU A 582 50.08 -0.09 -5.02
CA LEU A 582 49.26 0.78 -5.87
C LEU A 582 49.26 2.26 -5.45
N LEU A 583 49.74 2.58 -4.24
CA LEU A 583 49.85 3.97 -3.75
C LEU A 583 50.75 4.83 -4.64
N ALA A 584 51.73 4.20 -5.30
CA ALA A 584 52.64 4.84 -6.24
C ALA A 584 52.01 5.10 -7.62
N SER A 585 50.75 4.71 -7.84
CA SER A 585 50.07 4.90 -9.13
C SER A 585 49.88 6.40 -9.44
N GLU A 586 50.18 6.75 -10.70
CA GLU A 586 49.88 8.07 -11.26
C GLU A 586 48.37 8.24 -11.52
N GLN A 587 47.63 7.14 -11.62
CA GLN A 587 46.17 7.16 -11.81
C GLN A 587 45.48 7.43 -10.47
N GLU A 588 44.88 8.61 -10.35
CA GLU A 588 44.26 9.10 -9.11
C GLU A 588 43.28 8.07 -8.50
N ALA A 589 42.40 7.50 -9.33
CA ALA A 589 41.39 6.52 -8.89
C ALA A 589 42.00 5.23 -8.30
N VAL A 590 43.17 4.81 -8.79
CA VAL A 590 43.87 3.61 -8.28
C VAL A 590 44.50 3.88 -6.93
N ALA A 591 45.19 5.02 -6.79
CA ALA A 591 45.81 5.41 -5.54
C ALA A 591 44.75 5.64 -4.43
N VAL A 592 43.63 6.30 -4.76
CA VAL A 592 42.51 6.48 -3.82
C VAL A 592 41.88 5.14 -3.41
N ALA A 593 41.63 4.24 -4.36
CA ALA A 593 41.08 2.92 -4.03
C ALA A 593 42.02 2.10 -3.13
N ALA A 594 43.33 2.21 -3.35
CA ALA A 594 44.33 1.57 -2.50
C ALA A 594 44.32 2.12 -1.07
N LEU A 595 44.24 3.45 -0.91
CA LEU A 595 44.13 4.11 0.39
C LEU A 595 42.90 3.62 1.18
N GLN A 596 41.73 3.65 0.55
CA GLN A 596 40.47 3.17 1.15
C GLN A 596 40.53 1.67 1.51
N ALA A 597 41.17 0.87 0.67
CA ALA A 597 41.34 -0.56 0.92
C ALA A 597 42.24 -0.84 2.13
N LEU A 598 43.34 -0.09 2.26
CA LEU A 598 44.32 -0.25 3.34
C LEU A 598 43.75 0.04 4.74
N THR A 599 42.75 0.93 4.85
CA THR A 599 42.02 1.14 6.11
C THR A 599 41.44 -0.17 6.65
N ARG A 600 40.89 -1.02 5.78
CA ARG A 600 40.24 -2.28 6.16
C ARG A 600 41.21 -3.45 6.31
N LEU A 601 42.32 -3.43 5.58
CA LEU A 601 43.31 -4.52 5.56
C LEU A 601 44.31 -4.47 6.71
N GLY A 602 44.35 -3.38 7.49
CA GLY A 602 45.30 -3.20 8.58
C GLY A 602 46.70 -2.87 8.05
N ALA A 603 46.95 -1.60 7.77
CA ALA A 603 48.15 -1.13 7.08
C ALA A 603 49.21 -0.50 8.00
N GLY A 604 49.32 -0.94 9.26
CA GLY A 604 50.22 -0.32 10.25
C GLY A 604 51.67 -0.14 9.78
N ARG A 605 52.19 -1.09 8.99
CA ARG A 605 53.54 -1.00 8.38
C ARG A 605 53.65 -0.04 7.18
N HIS A 606 52.53 0.39 6.61
CA HIS A 606 52.45 1.29 5.44
C HIS A 606 52.10 2.74 5.81
N VAL A 607 51.88 3.05 7.09
CA VAL A 607 51.64 4.42 7.57
C VAL A 607 52.64 5.45 7.03
N PRO A 608 53.96 5.18 6.98
CA PRO A 608 54.90 6.13 6.39
C PRO A 608 54.65 6.39 4.90
N ALA A 609 54.28 5.36 4.13
CA ALA A 609 53.99 5.49 2.71
C ALA A 609 52.68 6.25 2.45
N ILE A 610 51.67 6.07 3.31
CA ILE A 610 50.41 6.81 3.25
C ILE A 610 50.64 8.28 3.63
N ALA A 611 51.41 8.56 4.68
CA ALA A 611 51.72 9.91 5.12
C ALA A 611 52.44 10.75 4.06
N ALA A 612 53.32 10.12 3.27
CA ALA A 612 54.02 10.78 2.16
C ALA A 612 53.07 11.27 1.05
N LEU A 613 51.83 10.76 0.98
CA LEU A 613 50.85 11.15 -0.03
C LEU A 613 49.98 12.34 0.39
N ILE A 614 50.00 12.78 1.65
CA ILE A 614 49.14 13.89 2.15
C ILE A 614 49.37 15.17 1.34
N GLU A 615 50.61 15.43 0.95
CA GLU A 615 51.01 16.62 0.19
C GLU A 615 50.66 16.52 -1.31
N ARG A 616 50.14 15.38 -1.79
CA ARG A 616 49.66 15.28 -3.18
C ARG A 616 48.36 16.08 -3.33
N GLU A 617 48.30 16.91 -4.36
CA GLU A 617 47.08 17.62 -4.73
C GLU A 617 45.94 16.65 -5.11
N GLY A 618 44.71 17.15 -5.02
CA GLY A 618 43.53 16.41 -5.50
C GLY A 618 42.98 15.39 -4.50
N ALA A 619 42.37 14.33 -5.02
CA ALA A 619 41.65 13.35 -4.19
C ALA A 619 42.60 12.43 -3.41
N VAL A 620 43.83 12.25 -3.88
CA VAL A 620 44.82 11.36 -3.24
C VAL A 620 45.27 11.89 -1.89
N GLY A 621 45.68 13.16 -1.79
CA GLY A 621 46.12 13.72 -0.50
C GLY A 621 45.01 13.77 0.55
N ARG A 622 43.78 14.13 0.13
CA ARG A 622 42.60 14.09 1.02
C ARG A 622 42.31 12.68 1.52
N SER A 623 42.24 11.70 0.61
CA SER A 623 41.99 10.31 0.99
C SER A 623 43.10 9.74 1.87
N ALA A 624 44.36 10.16 1.70
CA ALA A 624 45.47 9.75 2.54
C ALA A 624 45.34 10.30 3.97
N ALA A 625 44.93 11.55 4.13
CA ALA A 625 44.67 12.15 5.43
C ALA A 625 43.50 11.45 6.15
N GLU A 626 42.39 11.20 5.45
CA GLU A 626 41.23 10.47 5.97
C GLU A 626 41.61 9.03 6.39
N THR A 627 42.36 8.32 5.55
CA THR A 627 42.83 6.96 5.82
C THR A 627 43.66 6.91 7.11
N LEU A 628 44.56 7.87 7.34
CA LEU A 628 45.36 7.93 8.57
C LEU A 628 44.55 8.31 9.81
N GLN A 629 43.50 9.12 9.64
CA GLN A 629 42.59 9.45 10.71
C GLN A 629 41.77 8.21 11.13
N ASP A 630 41.23 7.47 10.16
CA ASP A 630 40.47 6.24 10.40
C ASP A 630 41.33 5.15 11.06
N MET A 631 42.63 5.09 10.74
CA MET A 631 43.57 4.15 11.37
C MET A 631 43.96 4.51 12.82
N ARG A 632 43.66 5.73 13.29
CA ARG A 632 43.91 6.16 14.68
C ARG A 632 42.73 5.88 15.62
N ALA A 633 41.53 5.68 15.07
CA ALA A 633 40.31 5.31 15.78
C ALA A 633 40.25 3.80 15.99
#